data_AF-A0A1W6DSS5-F1
#
_entry.id   AF-A0A1W6DSS5-F1
#
_cell.length_a   1.000
_cell.length_b   1.000
_cell.length_c   1.000
_cell.angle_alpha   90.00
_cell.angle_beta   90.00
_cell.angle_gamma   90.00
#
_symmetry.space_group_name_H-M   'P 1'
#
loop_
_entity.id
_entity.type
_entity.pdbx_description
1 polymer ?
#
loop_
_entity_poly.entity_id
_entity_poly.type
_entity_poly.pdbx_seq_one_letter_code
_entity_poly.pdbx_strand_id
1 'polypeptide(L)'
;MNPAPAPVVPRDRADLALLLLVVTVTATVVELVRSSGPLLDHAFSAGVVTVALTALATYAAPGLLVAMIAARLELTGRVVLLAVSALVVARLVLQGLGTAIASGADLGLVRYGVGLATVALGIGVLVLVAGFTSGVRAGAADGLARGRLVALGVVLGALLAAALSAVLGTWDAYWRADVGAWVVTVAVTGAALACAWVLRGRDALPGSRGLWVLGPFVALAVQVLVNPAFAAAQTGVALPFAVAGLAVAALLTAWAVPRPARSGPGAVWLPPAVLVVGVAVVLLARPRVDGPGAWGWALLALLVLLVPVAGRTLALALTRPALPLTWLRLAGAASAAGLGVAVPLLGYQLEYDVPLPFPHTLLPVAAALAVAVPAVVAGRRAHRAAPTPEDERPAPRQRGPLALALGGAVALLALVGVTQVHVPTTTSAVADYPVGDLRLLDWNLHYGVSADPSVRLDEMAATITESGADVVTLQEVSRGWVLGGGADMATYLARATGMRVVFAPAADRQFGNAILWDPLRGDLTDVVRHALPYGAGPQERSALSATVDAAGVPVRVTSVHVQHREENTPTRLGQLDALLAAEPVEDAYVLAGDLNAEPGWDEIALLEDAGLESGQDVAGDPAALTSPAVAPAHRIDWVLGSPAVTFRSVEVLDVTTSDHRPLLAELRAQD
;
A
#
# COMPACT_ATOMS: atom_id res chain seq x y z
N MET A 1 -18.70 -50.49 14.84
CA MET A 1 -19.17 -49.20 15.40
C MET A 1 -19.37 -48.23 14.25
N ASN A 2 -20.60 -47.82 13.95
CA ASN A 2 -20.83 -46.72 13.02
C ASN A 2 -20.26 -45.44 13.65
N PRO A 3 -19.46 -44.63 12.92
CA PRO A 3 -19.04 -43.34 13.44
C PRO A 3 -20.29 -42.49 13.71
N ALA A 4 -20.37 -41.92 14.91
CA ALA A 4 -21.46 -41.03 15.28
C ALA A 4 -21.59 -39.91 14.23
N PRO A 5 -22.80 -39.58 13.76
CA PRO A 5 -22.99 -38.49 12.81
C PRO A 5 -22.44 -37.20 13.41
N ALA A 6 -21.63 -36.48 12.63
CA ALA A 6 -21.07 -35.21 13.06
C ALA A 6 -22.21 -34.26 13.50
N PRO A 7 -22.04 -33.52 14.60
CA PRO A 7 -23.08 -32.62 15.10
C PRO A 7 -23.46 -31.61 14.02
N VAL A 8 -24.75 -31.54 13.70
CA VAL A 8 -25.30 -30.60 12.71
C VAL A 8 -25.15 -29.19 13.26
N VAL A 9 -24.23 -28.40 12.69
CA VAL A 9 -24.04 -27.00 13.06
C VAL A 9 -25.31 -26.21 12.72
N PRO A 10 -25.90 -25.44 13.67
CA PRO A 10 -27.02 -24.56 13.38
C PRO A 10 -26.72 -23.62 12.21
N ARG A 11 -27.71 -23.38 11.32
CA ARG A 11 -27.51 -22.60 10.08
C ARG A 11 -26.86 -21.24 10.32
N ASP A 12 -27.28 -20.53 11.36
CA ASP A 12 -26.77 -19.19 11.68
C ASP A 12 -25.29 -19.20 12.07
N ARG A 13 -24.85 -20.25 12.80
CA ARG A 13 -23.44 -20.45 13.15
C ARG A 13 -22.60 -20.79 11.94
N ALA A 14 -23.15 -21.54 10.99
CA ALA A 14 -22.45 -21.90 9.76
C ALA A 14 -22.29 -20.71 8.80
N ASP A 15 -23.32 -19.87 8.65
CA ASP A 15 -23.26 -18.65 7.83
C ASP A 15 -22.29 -17.62 8.43
N LEU A 16 -22.26 -17.47 9.75
CA LEU A 16 -21.27 -16.64 10.44
C LEU A 16 -19.84 -17.16 10.24
N ALA A 17 -19.61 -18.46 10.41
CA ALA A 17 -18.30 -19.07 10.20
C ALA A 17 -17.82 -18.90 8.75
N LEU A 18 -18.71 -19.03 7.76
CA LEU A 18 -18.39 -18.77 6.36
C LEU A 18 -18.00 -17.31 6.11
N LEU A 19 -18.77 -16.36 6.66
CA LEU A 19 -18.47 -14.94 6.51
C LEU A 19 -17.12 -14.59 7.15
N LEU A 20 -16.92 -14.99 8.40
CA LEU A 20 -15.67 -14.74 9.12
C LEU A 20 -14.47 -15.39 8.41
N LEU A 21 -14.62 -16.61 7.89
CA LEU A 21 -13.57 -17.27 7.13
C LEU A 21 -13.15 -16.47 5.89
N VAL A 22 -14.11 -15.97 5.11
CA VAL A 22 -13.79 -15.12 3.94
C VAL A 22 -13.12 -13.81 4.38
N VAL A 23 -13.61 -13.18 5.45
CA VAL A 23 -13.04 -11.93 6.00
C VAL A 23 -11.59 -12.12 6.42
N THR A 24 -11.30 -13.13 7.24
CA THR A 24 -9.95 -13.36 7.76
C THR A 24 -8.98 -13.79 6.67
N VAL A 25 -9.41 -14.66 5.75
CA VAL A 25 -8.56 -15.07 4.61
C VAL A 25 -8.29 -13.90 3.68
N THR A 26 -9.30 -13.06 3.40
CA THR A 26 -9.09 -11.88 2.55
C THR A 26 -8.18 -10.87 3.24
N ALA A 27 -8.30 -10.68 4.55
CA ALA A 27 -7.41 -9.79 5.29
C ALA A 27 -5.95 -10.24 5.19
N THR A 28 -5.68 -11.53 5.39
CA THR A 28 -4.33 -12.12 5.20
C THR A 28 -3.85 -11.96 3.76
N VAL A 29 -4.71 -12.16 2.75
CA VAL A 29 -4.31 -12.01 1.34
C VAL A 29 -4.01 -10.56 0.97
N VAL A 30 -4.76 -9.59 1.48
CA VAL A 30 -4.51 -8.16 1.23
C VAL A 30 -3.15 -7.74 1.81
N GLU A 31 -2.83 -8.17 3.03
CA GLU A 31 -1.51 -7.97 3.64
C GLU A 31 -0.39 -8.62 2.80
N LEU A 32 -0.58 -9.88 2.38
CA LEU A 32 0.39 -10.59 1.54
C LEU A 32 0.60 -9.90 0.18
N VAL A 33 -0.47 -9.45 -0.48
CA VAL A 33 -0.38 -8.73 -1.76
C VAL A 33 0.39 -7.42 -1.58
N ARG A 34 0.15 -6.65 -0.51
CA ARG A 34 0.97 -5.47 -0.19
C ARG A 34 2.44 -5.85 0.05
N SER A 35 2.69 -6.94 0.76
CA SER A 35 4.07 -7.39 1.02
C SER A 35 4.81 -7.84 -0.25
N SER A 36 4.10 -8.16 -1.34
CA SER A 36 4.75 -8.63 -2.56
C SER A 36 5.55 -7.55 -3.30
N GLY A 37 5.21 -6.27 -3.12
CA GLY A 37 5.94 -5.15 -3.71
C GLY A 37 7.40 -5.13 -3.30
N PRO A 38 7.72 -4.97 -2.00
CA PRO A 38 9.10 -4.95 -1.52
C PRO A 38 9.86 -6.24 -1.80
N LEU A 39 9.17 -7.38 -1.90
CA LEU A 39 9.81 -8.63 -2.29
C LEU A 39 10.18 -8.64 -3.77
N LEU A 40 9.27 -8.22 -4.65
CA LEU A 40 9.55 -8.14 -6.09
C LEU A 40 10.60 -7.08 -6.41
N ASP A 41 10.73 -6.07 -5.55
CA ASP A 41 11.74 -5.04 -5.71
C ASP A 41 13.16 -5.62 -5.78
N HIS A 42 13.47 -6.58 -4.91
CA HIS A 42 14.76 -7.29 -4.94
C HIS A 42 15.10 -7.90 -6.30
N ALA A 43 14.11 -8.30 -7.10
CA ALA A 43 14.36 -8.83 -8.42
C ALA A 43 14.76 -7.77 -9.46
N PHE A 44 14.55 -6.46 -9.21
CA PHE A 44 15.00 -5.37 -10.09
C PHE A 44 16.51 -5.28 -10.15
N SER A 45 17.21 -5.67 -9.09
CA SER A 45 18.68 -5.81 -9.10
C SER A 45 19.18 -6.77 -10.19
N ALA A 46 18.35 -7.73 -10.61
CA ALA A 46 18.62 -8.67 -11.70
C ALA A 46 17.98 -8.27 -13.05
N GLY A 47 17.39 -7.07 -13.12
CA GLY A 47 16.81 -6.46 -14.31
C GLY A 47 15.29 -6.67 -14.48
N VAL A 48 14.68 -5.78 -15.26
CA VAL A 48 13.22 -5.70 -15.49
C VAL A 48 12.61 -7.03 -15.98
N VAL A 49 13.32 -7.76 -16.84
CA VAL A 49 12.86 -9.06 -17.34
C VAL A 49 12.72 -10.09 -16.20
N THR A 50 13.67 -10.09 -15.27
CA THR A 50 13.66 -11.00 -14.11
C THR A 50 12.49 -10.71 -13.19
N VAL A 51 12.21 -9.42 -12.92
CA VAL A 51 11.02 -9.00 -12.16
C VAL A 51 9.74 -9.44 -12.86
N ALA A 52 9.60 -9.17 -14.16
CA ALA A 52 8.41 -9.53 -14.92
C ALA A 52 8.15 -11.05 -14.89
N LEU A 53 9.20 -11.87 -15.05
CA LEU A 53 9.10 -13.32 -14.96
C LEU A 53 8.75 -13.80 -13.55
N THR A 54 9.35 -13.19 -12.52
CA THR A 54 9.09 -13.50 -11.11
C THR A 54 7.66 -13.17 -10.71
N ALA A 55 7.19 -11.99 -11.10
CA ALA A 55 5.81 -11.55 -10.94
C ALA A 55 4.84 -12.49 -11.65
N LEU A 56 5.11 -12.81 -12.93
CA LEU A 56 4.27 -13.72 -13.71
C LEU A 56 4.21 -15.11 -13.06
N ALA A 57 5.35 -15.65 -12.64
CA ALA A 57 5.41 -16.95 -11.96
C ALA A 57 4.60 -16.92 -10.65
N THR A 58 4.82 -15.91 -9.81
CA THR A 58 4.14 -15.74 -8.52
C THR A 58 2.63 -15.65 -8.68
N TYR A 59 2.16 -14.82 -9.61
CA TYR A 59 0.74 -14.54 -9.76
C TYR A 59 0.00 -15.50 -10.70
N ALA A 60 0.71 -16.32 -11.49
CA ALA A 60 0.11 -17.45 -12.21
C ALA A 60 0.08 -18.74 -11.37
N ALA A 61 1.00 -18.90 -10.41
CA ALA A 61 1.11 -20.07 -9.53
C ALA A 61 -0.11 -20.41 -8.66
N PRO A 62 -1.06 -19.50 -8.30
CA PRO A 62 -2.22 -19.88 -7.50
C PRO A 62 -3.02 -21.05 -8.10
N GLY A 63 -3.11 -21.14 -9.43
CA GLY A 63 -3.79 -22.25 -10.09
C GLY A 63 -3.07 -23.59 -9.95
N LEU A 64 -1.74 -23.59 -10.00
CA LEU A 64 -0.94 -24.79 -9.75
C LEU A 64 -1.14 -25.27 -8.31
N LEU A 65 -1.10 -24.35 -7.33
CA LEU A 65 -1.30 -24.68 -5.91
C LEU A 65 -2.72 -25.20 -5.65
N VAL A 66 -3.74 -24.57 -6.24
CA VAL A 66 -5.12 -25.06 -6.19
C VAL A 66 -5.24 -26.44 -6.83
N ALA A 67 -4.57 -26.68 -7.97
CA ALA A 67 -4.53 -28.00 -8.56
C ALA A 67 -3.84 -29.00 -7.64
N MET A 68 -2.74 -28.67 -6.96
CA MET A 68 -2.08 -29.59 -6.02
C MET A 68 -2.96 -29.93 -4.80
N ILE A 69 -3.69 -28.95 -4.28
CA ILE A 69 -4.56 -29.13 -3.09
C ILE A 69 -5.85 -29.85 -3.45
N ALA A 70 -6.43 -29.59 -4.63
CA ALA A 70 -7.77 -30.05 -5.01
C ALA A 70 -7.79 -31.09 -6.16
N ALA A 71 -6.68 -31.35 -6.85
CA ALA A 71 -6.65 -32.42 -7.85
C ALA A 71 -6.87 -33.74 -7.12
N ARG A 72 -7.99 -34.38 -7.45
CA ARG A 72 -8.51 -35.64 -6.84
C ARG A 72 -9.33 -35.47 -5.57
N LEU A 73 -9.50 -34.25 -5.05
CA LEU A 73 -10.39 -34.00 -3.92
C LEU A 73 -11.58 -33.15 -4.37
N GLU A 74 -12.80 -33.60 -4.06
CA GLU A 74 -13.96 -32.73 -4.16
C GLU A 74 -13.80 -31.55 -3.20
N LEU A 75 -14.21 -30.36 -3.63
CA LEU A 75 -14.19 -29.21 -2.74
C LEU A 75 -15.10 -29.52 -1.54
N THR A 76 -14.52 -29.61 -0.36
CA THR A 76 -15.21 -29.92 0.90
C THR A 76 -14.62 -29.04 2.00
N GLY A 77 -15.29 -29.01 3.15
CA GLY A 77 -14.79 -28.32 4.33
C GLY A 77 -13.41 -28.83 4.78
N ARG A 78 -13.08 -30.11 4.52
CA ARG A 78 -11.75 -30.66 4.81
C ARG A 78 -10.67 -30.10 3.88
N VAL A 79 -10.97 -29.97 2.59
CA VAL A 79 -10.06 -29.33 1.63
C VAL A 79 -9.84 -27.87 1.99
N VAL A 80 -10.91 -27.16 2.37
CA VAL A 80 -10.81 -25.77 2.85
C VAL A 80 -9.96 -25.69 4.13
N LEU A 81 -10.16 -26.59 5.09
CA LEU A 81 -9.34 -26.65 6.29
C LEU A 81 -7.87 -26.90 5.97
N LEU A 82 -7.56 -27.83 5.07
CA LEU A 82 -6.18 -28.10 4.64
C LEU A 82 -5.54 -26.86 4.01
N ALA A 83 -6.25 -26.22 3.07
CA ALA A 83 -5.77 -25.04 2.37
C ALA A 83 -5.53 -23.85 3.31
N VAL A 84 -6.47 -23.62 4.24
CA VAL A 84 -6.35 -22.57 5.27
C VAL A 84 -5.22 -22.89 6.24
N SER A 85 -5.08 -24.14 6.67
CA SER A 85 -3.98 -24.56 7.56
C SER A 85 -2.62 -24.32 6.92
N ALA A 86 -2.47 -24.63 5.63
CA ALA A 86 -1.25 -24.36 4.88
C ALA A 86 -0.93 -22.85 4.84
N LEU A 87 -1.94 -22.01 4.58
CA LEU A 87 -1.77 -20.55 4.60
C LEU A 87 -1.38 -20.03 5.99
N VAL A 88 -2.01 -20.54 7.05
CA VAL A 88 -1.68 -20.15 8.44
C VAL A 88 -0.24 -20.51 8.77
N VAL A 89 0.19 -21.74 8.47
CA VAL A 89 1.58 -22.17 8.70
C VAL A 89 2.55 -21.28 7.93
N ALA A 90 2.30 -21.07 6.63
CA ALA A 90 3.16 -20.24 5.80
C ALA A 90 3.26 -18.79 6.32
N ARG A 91 2.14 -18.19 6.74
CA ARG A 91 2.14 -16.83 7.30
C ARG A 91 2.86 -16.75 8.65
N LEU A 92 2.74 -17.75 9.52
CA LEU A 92 3.46 -17.81 10.80
C LEU A 92 4.97 -18.03 10.58
N VAL A 93 5.37 -18.84 9.60
CA VAL A 93 6.77 -18.99 9.19
C VAL A 93 7.34 -17.63 8.75
N LEU A 94 6.62 -16.88 7.94
CA LEU A 94 7.04 -15.53 7.53
C LEU A 94 7.17 -14.56 8.70
N GLN A 95 6.28 -14.66 9.71
CA GLN A 95 6.40 -13.87 10.93
C GLN A 95 7.66 -14.24 11.73
N GLY A 96 7.97 -15.54 11.81
CA GLY A 96 9.20 -16.03 12.43
C GLY A 96 10.46 -15.59 11.68
N LEU A 97 10.44 -15.63 10.34
CA LEU A 97 11.53 -15.13 9.51
C LEU A 97 11.77 -13.63 9.73
N GLY A 98 10.71 -12.82 9.79
CA GLY A 98 10.84 -11.39 10.10
C GLY A 98 11.45 -11.14 11.49
N THR A 99 11.09 -11.95 12.49
CA THR A 99 11.68 -11.87 13.83
C THR A 99 13.15 -12.26 13.83
N ALA A 100 13.53 -13.29 13.09
CA ALA A 100 14.92 -13.73 12.96
C ALA A 100 15.78 -12.68 12.25
N ILE A 101 15.28 -12.09 11.16
CA ILE A 101 15.95 -11.01 10.42
C ILE A 101 16.16 -9.79 11.32
N ALA A 102 15.13 -9.36 12.05
CA ALA A 102 15.25 -8.27 13.02
C ALA A 102 16.25 -8.55 14.15
N SER A 103 16.58 -9.82 14.41
CA SER A 103 17.64 -10.22 15.36
C SER A 103 19.03 -10.39 14.72
N GLY A 104 19.19 -10.00 13.45
CA GLY A 104 20.47 -10.04 12.72
C GLY A 104 20.72 -11.31 11.90
N ALA A 105 19.71 -12.16 11.67
CA ALA A 105 19.87 -13.34 10.81
C ALA A 105 19.78 -12.97 9.32
N ASP A 106 20.75 -13.42 8.52
CA ASP A 106 20.73 -13.26 7.07
C ASP A 106 19.78 -14.28 6.40
N LEU A 107 18.48 -13.97 6.43
CA LEU A 107 17.41 -14.80 5.88
C LEU A 107 16.55 -14.04 4.85
N GLY A 108 17.05 -12.93 4.31
CA GLY A 108 16.33 -12.08 3.34
C GLY A 108 15.91 -12.85 2.09
N LEU A 109 16.82 -13.65 1.51
CA LEU A 109 16.52 -14.48 0.33
C LEU A 109 15.50 -15.60 0.63
N VAL A 110 15.52 -16.16 1.84
CA VAL A 110 14.54 -17.16 2.26
C VAL A 110 13.16 -16.51 2.39
N ARG A 111 13.09 -15.33 3.02
CA ARG A 111 11.86 -14.53 3.11
C ARG A 111 11.32 -14.17 1.73
N TYR A 112 12.18 -13.78 0.80
CA TYR A 112 11.82 -13.50 -0.59
C TYR A 112 11.10 -14.68 -1.25
N GLY A 113 11.74 -15.86 -1.28
CA GLY A 113 11.15 -17.05 -1.91
C GLY A 113 9.87 -17.54 -1.21
N VAL A 114 9.91 -17.65 0.13
CA VAL A 114 8.75 -18.12 0.92
C VAL A 114 7.61 -17.10 0.86
N GLY A 115 7.92 -15.80 0.85
CA GLY A 115 6.95 -14.71 0.80
C GLY A 115 6.15 -14.74 -0.50
N LEU A 116 6.83 -14.75 -1.64
CA LEU A 116 6.17 -14.84 -2.95
C LEU A 116 5.36 -16.14 -3.12
N ALA A 117 5.88 -17.27 -2.66
CA ALA A 117 5.12 -18.53 -2.65
C ALA A 117 3.85 -18.45 -1.77
N THR A 118 3.93 -17.71 -0.65
CA THR A 118 2.79 -17.52 0.26
C THR A 118 1.75 -16.56 -0.30
N VAL A 119 2.16 -15.54 -1.08
CA VAL A 119 1.24 -14.70 -1.87
C VAL A 119 0.44 -15.57 -2.84
N ALA A 120 1.12 -16.43 -3.60
CA ALA A 120 0.47 -17.35 -4.53
C ALA A 120 -0.52 -18.30 -3.81
N LEU A 121 -0.11 -18.86 -2.67
CA LEU A 121 -0.94 -19.72 -1.83
C LEU A 121 -2.17 -18.96 -1.32
N GLY A 122 -2.00 -17.75 -0.80
CA GLY A 122 -3.07 -16.92 -0.27
C GLY A 122 -4.15 -16.66 -1.31
N ILE A 123 -3.77 -16.24 -2.52
CA ILE A 123 -4.73 -16.00 -3.62
C ILE A 123 -5.47 -17.29 -3.98
N GLY A 124 -4.78 -18.42 -4.05
CA GLY A 124 -5.39 -19.74 -4.30
C GLY A 124 -6.41 -20.12 -3.21
N VAL A 125 -6.04 -19.95 -1.94
CA VAL A 125 -6.89 -20.22 -0.78
C VAL A 125 -8.12 -19.31 -0.78
N LEU A 126 -7.97 -18.03 -1.13
CA LEU A 126 -9.09 -17.09 -1.26
C LEU A 126 -10.09 -17.58 -2.31
N VAL A 127 -9.63 -18.05 -3.48
CA VAL A 127 -10.52 -18.59 -4.52
C VAL A 127 -11.21 -19.87 -4.06
N LEU A 128 -10.52 -20.77 -3.36
CA LEU A 128 -11.12 -21.98 -2.79
C LEU A 128 -12.21 -21.65 -1.74
N VAL A 129 -11.91 -20.75 -0.81
CA VAL A 129 -12.82 -20.29 0.24
C VAL A 129 -14.02 -19.57 -0.34
N ALA A 130 -13.81 -18.70 -1.34
CA ALA A 130 -14.89 -18.03 -2.05
C ALA A 130 -15.77 -19.02 -2.84
N GLY A 131 -15.16 -20.01 -3.50
CA GLY A 131 -15.89 -21.09 -4.17
C GLY A 131 -16.77 -21.87 -3.21
N PHE A 132 -16.21 -22.33 -2.10
CA PHE A 132 -16.91 -23.05 -1.03
C PHE A 132 -18.07 -22.22 -0.45
N THR A 133 -17.83 -20.93 -0.22
CA THR A 133 -18.80 -20.01 0.38
C THR A 133 -19.90 -19.58 -0.60
N SER A 134 -19.63 -19.58 -1.90
CA SER A 134 -20.60 -19.22 -2.94
C SER A 134 -21.68 -20.27 -3.20
N GLY A 135 -21.55 -21.46 -2.60
CA GLY A 135 -22.38 -22.62 -2.89
C GLY A 135 -23.86 -22.47 -2.48
N VAL A 136 -24.77 -23.00 -3.31
CA VAL A 136 -26.24 -22.99 -3.07
C VAL A 136 -26.81 -24.40 -3.19
N ARG A 137 -27.81 -24.73 -2.37
CA ARG A 137 -28.43 -26.07 -2.34
C ARG A 137 -29.18 -26.36 -3.64
N ALA A 138 -29.12 -27.63 -4.06
CA ALA A 138 -29.96 -28.15 -5.15
C ALA A 138 -31.45 -27.94 -4.81
N GLY A 139 -32.21 -27.37 -5.75
CA GLY A 139 -33.63 -27.05 -5.57
C GLY A 139 -33.95 -25.65 -5.03
N ALA A 140 -32.94 -24.79 -4.79
CA ALA A 140 -33.21 -23.36 -4.60
C ALA A 140 -33.87 -22.80 -5.88
N ALA A 141 -34.98 -22.07 -5.74
CA ALA A 141 -35.95 -21.77 -6.79
C ALA A 141 -35.38 -21.32 -8.16
N ASP A 142 -34.22 -20.65 -8.19
CA ASP A 142 -33.64 -20.11 -9.44
C ASP A 142 -32.33 -20.81 -9.86
N GLY A 143 -31.77 -21.70 -9.02
CA GLY A 143 -30.44 -22.29 -9.24
C GLY A 143 -29.29 -21.28 -9.34
N LEU A 144 -29.48 -20.03 -8.91
CA LEU A 144 -28.48 -18.96 -8.98
C LEU A 144 -27.65 -18.86 -7.67
N ALA A 145 -26.33 -18.95 -7.79
CA ALA A 145 -25.42 -18.56 -6.73
C ALA A 145 -25.47 -17.04 -6.54
N ARG A 146 -25.85 -16.54 -5.37
CA ARG A 146 -25.86 -15.10 -5.05
C ARG A 146 -24.59 -14.75 -4.28
N GLY A 147 -23.60 -14.17 -4.96
CA GLY A 147 -22.26 -13.89 -4.40
C GLY A 147 -22.17 -12.81 -3.32
N ARG A 148 -23.28 -12.41 -2.68
CA ARG A 148 -23.32 -11.34 -1.66
C ARG A 148 -22.52 -11.67 -0.41
N LEU A 149 -22.57 -12.92 0.06
CA LEU A 149 -21.82 -13.34 1.26
C LEU A 149 -20.31 -13.27 1.00
N VAL A 150 -19.88 -13.77 -0.16
CA VAL A 150 -18.48 -13.68 -0.61
C VAL A 150 -18.07 -12.21 -0.76
N ALA A 151 -18.85 -11.40 -1.47
CA ALA A 151 -18.52 -9.99 -1.67
C ALA A 151 -18.46 -9.21 -0.34
N LEU A 152 -19.40 -9.44 0.56
CA LEU A 152 -19.38 -8.84 1.91
C LEU A 152 -18.12 -9.24 2.67
N GLY A 153 -17.77 -10.53 2.66
CA GLY A 153 -16.59 -11.03 3.34
C GLY A 153 -15.29 -10.49 2.75
N VAL A 154 -15.19 -10.43 1.42
CA VAL A 154 -14.00 -9.90 0.73
C VAL A 154 -13.83 -8.40 1.03
N VAL A 155 -14.89 -7.60 0.94
CA VAL A 155 -14.80 -6.14 1.20
C VAL A 155 -14.50 -5.87 2.68
N LEU A 156 -15.19 -6.54 3.61
CA LEU A 156 -14.92 -6.39 5.04
C LEU A 156 -13.53 -6.94 5.43
N GLY A 157 -13.04 -7.97 4.75
CA GLY A 157 -11.67 -8.47 4.95
C GLY A 157 -10.61 -7.49 4.48
N ALA A 158 -10.83 -6.84 3.33
CA ALA A 158 -9.94 -5.79 2.85
C ALA A 158 -9.93 -4.56 3.79
N LEU A 159 -11.10 -4.15 4.27
CA LEU A 159 -11.24 -3.10 5.29
C LEU A 159 -10.60 -3.50 6.62
N LEU A 160 -10.71 -4.76 7.04
CA LEU A 160 -10.05 -5.27 8.23
C LEU A 160 -8.53 -5.19 8.10
N ALA A 161 -7.96 -5.59 6.96
CA ALA A 161 -6.52 -5.45 6.71
C ALA A 161 -6.06 -3.99 6.72
N ALA A 162 -6.85 -3.06 6.18
CA ALA A 162 -6.54 -1.64 6.23
C ALA A 162 -6.64 -1.06 7.66
N ALA A 163 -7.66 -1.46 8.43
CA ALA A 163 -7.82 -1.05 9.82
C ALA A 163 -6.70 -1.58 10.72
N LEU A 164 -6.32 -2.85 10.57
CA LEU A 164 -5.19 -3.44 11.30
C LEU A 164 -3.87 -2.77 10.94
N SER A 165 -3.65 -2.49 9.64
CA SER A 165 -2.50 -1.70 9.19
C SER A 165 -2.48 -0.33 9.87
N ALA A 166 -3.60 0.39 9.91
CA ALA A 166 -3.71 1.69 10.58
C ALA A 166 -3.44 1.61 12.10
N VAL A 167 -3.88 0.55 12.79
CA VAL A 167 -3.54 0.29 14.20
C VAL A 167 -2.02 0.10 14.40
N LEU A 168 -1.31 -0.35 13.38
CA LEU A 168 0.14 -0.50 13.38
C LEU A 168 0.87 0.70 12.72
N GLY A 169 0.19 1.85 12.58
CA GLY A 169 0.76 3.06 11.99
C GLY A 169 0.89 3.02 10.47
N THR A 170 0.11 2.19 9.79
CA THR A 170 0.20 1.83 8.35
C THR A 170 1.41 0.97 7.96
N TRP A 171 2.19 0.51 8.93
CA TRP A 171 3.26 -0.45 8.72
C TRP A 171 2.77 -1.86 9.08
N ASP A 172 2.55 -2.69 8.06
CA ASP A 172 1.89 -3.99 8.22
C ASP A 172 2.65 -4.95 9.15
N ALA A 173 1.89 -5.81 9.85
CA ALA A 173 2.43 -6.84 10.75
C ALA A 173 3.48 -7.73 10.06
N TYR A 174 3.36 -7.95 8.75
CA TYR A 174 4.34 -8.67 7.94
C TYR A 174 5.77 -8.19 8.12
N TRP A 175 5.96 -6.88 8.22
CA TRP A 175 7.27 -6.24 8.26
C TRP A 175 7.80 -6.02 9.68
N ARG A 176 6.93 -6.21 10.67
CA ARG A 176 7.19 -5.93 12.08
C ARG A 176 7.58 -7.20 12.85
N ALA A 177 8.50 -7.08 13.80
CA ALA A 177 8.92 -8.19 14.67
C ALA A 177 8.36 -8.10 16.10
N ASP A 178 7.67 -7.01 16.45
CA ASP A 178 7.18 -6.77 17.80
C ASP A 178 5.95 -7.62 18.17
N VAL A 179 5.57 -7.55 19.45
CA VAL A 179 4.45 -8.31 20.03
C VAL A 179 3.12 -7.97 19.35
N GLY A 180 2.89 -6.70 18.98
CA GLY A 180 1.67 -6.27 18.29
C GLY A 180 1.49 -6.97 16.95
N ALA A 181 2.57 -7.09 16.18
CA ALA A 181 2.58 -7.80 14.91
C ALA A 181 2.25 -9.30 15.07
N TRP A 182 2.82 -9.95 16.08
CA TRP A 182 2.50 -11.34 16.42
C TRP A 182 1.04 -11.51 16.85
N VAL A 183 0.52 -10.62 17.71
CA VAL A 183 -0.87 -10.66 18.16
C VAL A 183 -1.83 -10.55 16.97
N VAL A 184 -1.61 -9.58 16.07
CA VAL A 184 -2.43 -9.41 14.86
C VAL A 184 -2.37 -10.67 13.99
N THR A 185 -1.16 -11.16 13.71
CA THR A 185 -0.96 -12.34 12.86
C THR A 185 -1.67 -13.58 13.42
N VAL A 186 -1.45 -13.89 14.69
CA VAL A 186 -2.06 -15.05 15.37
C VAL A 186 -3.57 -14.90 15.48
N ALA A 187 -4.09 -13.70 15.78
CA ALA A 187 -5.53 -13.48 15.88
C ALA A 187 -6.25 -13.68 14.55
N VAL A 188 -5.75 -13.08 13.46
CA VAL A 188 -6.39 -13.19 12.13
C VAL A 188 -6.29 -14.61 11.57
N THR A 189 -5.09 -15.20 11.61
CA THR A 189 -4.86 -16.56 11.09
C THR A 189 -5.53 -17.63 11.96
N GLY A 190 -5.50 -17.47 13.28
CA GLY A 190 -6.20 -18.33 14.23
C GLY A 190 -7.72 -18.31 14.05
N ALA A 191 -8.30 -17.12 13.81
CA ALA A 191 -9.72 -16.99 13.49
C ALA A 191 -10.08 -17.68 12.17
N ALA A 192 -9.24 -17.57 11.14
CA ALA A 192 -9.42 -18.28 9.87
C ALA A 192 -9.40 -19.81 10.09
N LEU A 193 -8.41 -20.31 10.83
CA LEU A 193 -8.28 -21.74 11.13
C LEU A 193 -9.46 -22.27 11.94
N ALA A 194 -9.91 -21.53 12.96
CA ALA A 194 -11.06 -21.89 13.78
C ALA A 194 -12.35 -21.96 12.95
N CYS A 195 -12.59 -21.00 12.06
CA CYS A 195 -13.75 -21.02 11.16
C CYS A 195 -13.69 -22.19 10.18
N ALA A 196 -12.52 -22.45 9.58
CA ALA A 196 -12.33 -23.59 8.68
C ALA A 196 -12.54 -24.93 9.41
N TRP A 197 -12.09 -25.03 10.67
CA TRP A 197 -12.31 -26.19 11.52
C TRP A 197 -13.79 -26.42 11.81
N VAL A 198 -14.55 -25.37 12.16
CA VAL A 198 -16.00 -25.47 12.36
C VAL A 198 -16.71 -25.97 11.09
N LEU A 199 -16.23 -25.56 9.92
CA LEU A 199 -16.81 -25.91 8.62
C LEU A 199 -16.31 -27.25 8.05
N ARG A 200 -15.36 -27.94 8.70
CA ARG A 200 -14.68 -29.13 8.16
C ARG A 200 -15.58 -30.29 7.74
N GLY A 201 -16.77 -30.41 8.35
CA GLY A 201 -17.74 -31.47 8.08
C GLY A 201 -18.78 -31.12 6.99
N ARG A 202 -18.67 -29.95 6.36
CA ARG A 202 -19.64 -29.47 5.38
C ARG A 202 -19.14 -29.70 3.95
N ASP A 203 -20.00 -30.19 3.07
CA ASP A 203 -19.68 -30.36 1.65
C ASP A 203 -19.83 -29.05 0.88
N ALA A 204 -19.03 -28.86 -0.17
CA ALA A 204 -19.27 -27.74 -1.06
C ALA A 204 -20.54 -27.99 -1.86
N LEU A 205 -21.32 -26.92 -2.00
CA LEU A 205 -22.48 -26.92 -2.87
C LEU A 205 -22.10 -26.35 -4.24
N PRO A 206 -22.86 -26.63 -5.32
CA PRO A 206 -22.71 -25.95 -6.59
C PRO A 206 -22.64 -24.43 -6.40
N GLY A 207 -21.62 -23.79 -6.96
CA GLY A 207 -21.25 -22.41 -6.64
C GLY A 207 -21.04 -21.52 -7.86
N SER A 208 -20.52 -20.33 -7.63
CA SER A 208 -20.24 -19.35 -8.69
C SER A 208 -18.97 -19.71 -9.45
N ARG A 209 -19.03 -19.68 -10.79
CA ARG A 209 -17.86 -19.86 -11.67
C ARG A 209 -17.13 -18.55 -12.01
N GLY A 210 -17.58 -17.40 -11.49
CA GLY A 210 -17.03 -16.07 -11.79
C GLY A 210 -15.86 -15.64 -10.89
N LEU A 211 -15.19 -16.57 -10.20
CA LEU A 211 -14.26 -16.27 -9.10
C LEU A 211 -12.97 -15.55 -9.54
N TRP A 212 -12.62 -15.56 -10.82
CA TRP A 212 -11.47 -14.81 -11.34
C TRP A 212 -11.58 -13.30 -11.08
N VAL A 213 -12.80 -12.77 -10.95
CA VAL A 213 -13.07 -11.34 -10.66
C VAL A 213 -12.51 -10.90 -9.30
N LEU A 214 -12.22 -11.85 -8.40
CA LEU A 214 -11.57 -11.55 -7.12
C LEU A 214 -10.20 -10.90 -7.30
N GLY A 215 -9.48 -11.23 -8.38
CA GLY A 215 -8.16 -10.65 -8.66
C GLY A 215 -8.20 -9.13 -8.88
N PRO A 216 -8.86 -8.66 -9.96
CA PRO A 216 -9.00 -7.23 -10.22
C PRO A 216 -9.65 -6.46 -9.06
N PHE A 217 -10.57 -7.10 -8.33
CA PHE A 217 -11.14 -6.51 -7.12
C PHE A 217 -10.10 -6.31 -6.01
N VAL A 218 -9.29 -7.33 -5.71
CA VAL A 218 -8.24 -7.23 -4.67
C VAL A 218 -7.20 -6.19 -5.05
N ALA A 219 -6.80 -6.10 -6.33
CA ALA A 219 -5.92 -5.03 -6.79
C ALA A 219 -6.51 -3.64 -6.54
N LEU A 220 -7.76 -3.41 -6.95
CA LEU A 220 -8.46 -2.16 -6.68
C LEU A 220 -8.57 -1.83 -5.19
N ALA A 221 -8.84 -2.86 -4.38
CA ALA A 221 -8.94 -2.72 -2.94
C ALA A 221 -7.60 -2.25 -2.35
N VAL A 222 -6.52 -2.97 -2.67
CA VAL A 222 -5.16 -2.70 -2.18
C VAL A 222 -4.63 -1.36 -2.66
N GLN A 223 -4.88 -0.98 -3.91
CA GLN A 223 -4.31 0.23 -4.49
C GLN A 223 -5.12 1.48 -4.14
N VAL A 224 -6.46 1.42 -4.25
CA VAL A 224 -7.32 2.62 -4.27
C VAL A 224 -8.37 2.60 -3.15
N LEU A 225 -9.20 1.55 -3.07
CA LEU A 225 -10.47 1.62 -2.33
C LEU A 225 -10.29 1.55 -0.80
N VAL A 226 -9.32 0.77 -0.31
CA VAL A 226 -9.09 0.59 1.13
C VAL A 226 -7.66 0.91 1.52
N ASN A 227 -7.02 1.83 0.79
CA ASN A 227 -5.67 2.31 1.06
C ASN A 227 -5.74 3.72 1.67
N PRO A 228 -5.68 3.86 3.00
CA PRO A 228 -5.82 5.17 3.65
C PRO A 228 -4.65 6.11 3.35
N ALA A 229 -3.43 5.58 3.14
CA ALA A 229 -2.26 6.35 2.78
C ALA A 229 -2.39 6.93 1.37
N PHE A 230 -2.80 6.10 0.40
CA PHE A 230 -3.19 6.56 -0.94
C PHE A 230 -4.28 7.63 -0.85
N ALA A 231 -5.34 7.39 -0.09
CA ALA A 231 -6.44 8.35 0.05
C ALA A 231 -5.98 9.69 0.64
N ALA A 232 -5.13 9.68 1.66
CA ALA A 232 -4.57 10.88 2.26
C ALA A 232 -3.72 11.68 1.24
N ALA A 233 -2.78 11.00 0.59
CA ALA A 233 -1.90 11.59 -0.41
C ALA A 233 -2.66 12.10 -1.66
N GLN A 234 -3.65 11.33 -2.12
CA GLN A 234 -4.47 11.65 -3.29
C GLN A 234 -5.40 12.82 -3.03
N THR A 235 -5.96 12.94 -1.82
CA THR A 235 -6.95 13.98 -1.48
C THR A 235 -6.33 15.23 -0.86
N GLY A 236 -5.10 15.14 -0.36
CA GLY A 236 -4.47 16.17 0.47
C GLY A 236 -5.03 16.23 1.89
N VAL A 237 -5.96 15.36 2.27
CA VAL A 237 -6.51 15.28 3.63
C VAL A 237 -5.52 14.53 4.52
N ALA A 238 -5.37 14.95 5.78
CA ALA A 238 -4.49 14.28 6.74
C ALA A 238 -4.90 12.80 6.97
N LEU A 239 -3.91 11.94 7.15
CA LEU A 239 -4.08 10.48 7.28
C LEU A 239 -5.12 10.04 8.33
N PRO A 240 -5.22 10.66 9.54
CA PRO A 240 -6.25 10.30 10.51
C PRO A 240 -7.69 10.34 9.97
N PHE A 241 -8.00 11.29 9.10
CA PHE A 241 -9.34 11.40 8.49
C PHE A 241 -9.56 10.36 7.39
N ALA A 242 -8.52 10.05 6.61
CA ALA A 242 -8.57 8.97 5.63
C ALA A 242 -8.82 7.61 6.32
N VAL A 243 -8.16 7.37 7.46
CA VAL A 243 -8.39 6.20 8.32
C VAL A 243 -9.80 6.21 8.92
N ALA A 244 -10.30 7.35 9.41
CA ALA A 244 -11.68 7.46 9.88
C ALA A 244 -12.71 7.15 8.78
N GLY A 245 -12.38 7.47 7.52
CA GLY A 245 -13.16 7.09 6.34
C GLY A 245 -13.36 5.58 6.21
N LEU A 246 -12.37 4.76 6.61
CA LEU A 246 -12.49 3.30 6.63
C LEU A 246 -13.58 2.82 7.59
N ALA A 247 -13.74 3.49 8.74
CA ALA A 247 -14.79 3.16 9.70
C ALA A 247 -16.19 3.38 9.10
N VAL A 248 -16.37 4.51 8.42
CA VAL A 248 -17.61 4.81 7.69
C VAL A 248 -17.83 3.80 6.56
N ALA A 249 -16.80 3.50 5.78
CA ALA A 249 -16.86 2.52 4.70
C ALA A 249 -17.25 1.12 5.20
N ALA A 250 -16.77 0.69 6.36
CA ALA A 250 -17.12 -0.59 6.98
C ALA A 250 -18.59 -0.66 7.39
N LEU A 251 -19.11 0.38 8.06
CA LEU A 251 -20.52 0.47 8.42
C LEU A 251 -21.43 0.51 7.20
N LEU A 252 -21.07 1.32 6.19
CA LEU A 252 -21.81 1.40 4.93
C LEU A 252 -21.77 0.08 4.16
N THR A 253 -20.64 -0.64 4.15
CA THR A 253 -20.51 -1.94 3.50
C THR A 253 -21.39 -2.99 4.18
N ALA A 254 -21.29 -3.09 5.51
CA ALA A 254 -22.10 -3.98 6.33
C ALA A 254 -23.61 -3.71 6.18
N TRP A 255 -23.99 -2.45 6.00
CA TRP A 255 -25.36 -2.06 5.74
C TRP A 255 -25.77 -2.33 4.28
N ALA A 256 -25.00 -1.85 3.31
CA ALA A 256 -25.39 -1.85 1.91
C ALA A 256 -25.30 -3.25 1.31
N VAL A 257 -24.14 -3.92 1.32
CA VAL A 257 -23.87 -5.12 0.52
C VAL A 257 -24.84 -6.30 0.75
N PRO A 258 -25.25 -6.67 1.98
CA PRO A 258 -26.11 -7.84 2.19
C PRO A 258 -27.56 -7.63 1.73
N ARG A 259 -28.03 -6.38 1.63
CA ARG A 259 -29.41 -6.07 1.25
C ARG A 259 -29.67 -6.45 -0.22
N PRO A 260 -30.88 -6.90 -0.58
CA PRO A 260 -31.23 -7.05 -1.99
C PRO A 260 -31.08 -5.72 -2.75
N ALA A 261 -30.74 -5.80 -4.02
CA ALA A 261 -30.78 -4.62 -4.89
C ALA A 261 -32.24 -4.21 -5.07
N ARG A 262 -32.53 -2.91 -5.21
CA ARG A 262 -33.88 -2.45 -5.53
C ARG A 262 -34.31 -3.06 -6.87
N SER A 263 -35.58 -3.42 -6.99
CA SER A 263 -36.16 -3.89 -8.25
C SER A 263 -36.20 -2.74 -9.26
N GLY A 264 -35.57 -2.93 -10.42
CA GLY A 264 -35.57 -1.96 -11.51
C GLY A 264 -34.32 -2.06 -12.40
N PRO A 265 -34.41 -1.60 -13.66
CA PRO A 265 -33.32 -1.72 -14.62
C PRO A 265 -32.04 -1.01 -14.15
N GLY A 266 -32.15 0.11 -13.44
CA GLY A 266 -30.99 0.85 -12.91
C GLY A 266 -30.15 0.08 -11.88
N ALA A 267 -30.72 -0.91 -11.19
CA ALA A 267 -30.02 -1.68 -10.17
C ALA A 267 -28.91 -2.60 -10.71
N VAL A 268 -28.96 -2.90 -12.01
CA VAL A 268 -27.96 -3.72 -12.71
C VAL A 268 -26.76 -2.89 -13.19
N TRP A 269 -26.96 -1.58 -13.44
CA TRP A 269 -25.98 -0.73 -14.11
C TRP A 269 -25.33 0.31 -13.21
N LEU A 270 -26.09 0.82 -12.24
CA LEU A 270 -25.64 1.95 -11.45
C LEU A 270 -24.40 1.63 -10.61
N PRO A 271 -24.32 0.54 -9.81
CA PRO A 271 -23.09 0.26 -9.06
C PRO A 271 -21.86 0.02 -9.96
N PRO A 272 -21.94 -0.80 -11.03
CA PRO A 272 -20.82 -0.95 -11.96
C PRO A 272 -20.36 0.37 -12.61
N ALA A 273 -21.30 1.22 -13.06
CA ALA A 273 -20.98 2.49 -13.69
C ALA A 273 -20.34 3.47 -12.70
N VAL A 274 -20.91 3.59 -11.50
CA VAL A 274 -20.36 4.45 -10.43
C VAL A 274 -18.97 3.98 -10.01
N LEU A 275 -18.72 2.66 -9.95
CA LEU A 275 -17.39 2.14 -9.64
C LEU A 275 -16.35 2.61 -10.68
N VAL A 276 -16.63 2.39 -11.96
CA VAL A 276 -15.69 2.73 -13.05
C VAL A 276 -15.45 4.23 -13.12
N VAL A 277 -16.53 5.03 -13.15
CA VAL A 277 -16.44 6.49 -13.24
C VAL A 277 -15.79 7.06 -11.99
N GLY A 278 -16.14 6.57 -10.81
CA GLY A 278 -15.58 7.06 -9.55
C GLY A 278 -14.09 6.75 -9.42
N VAL A 279 -13.63 5.55 -9.78
CA VAL A 279 -12.20 5.21 -9.81
C VAL A 279 -11.45 6.11 -10.79
N ALA A 280 -12.01 6.35 -11.98
CA ALA A 280 -11.40 7.26 -12.96
C ALA A 280 -11.33 8.70 -12.42
N VAL A 281 -12.39 9.21 -11.78
CA VAL A 281 -12.40 10.55 -11.18
C VAL A 281 -11.34 10.67 -10.08
N VAL A 282 -11.20 9.66 -9.21
CA VAL A 282 -10.20 9.67 -8.13
C VAL A 282 -8.78 9.76 -8.70
N LEU A 283 -8.46 8.98 -9.72
CA LEU A 283 -7.11 8.90 -10.30
C LEU A 283 -6.76 10.10 -11.18
N LEU A 284 -7.75 10.66 -11.89
CA LEU A 284 -7.54 11.82 -12.77
C LEU A 284 -7.64 13.15 -12.02
N ALA A 285 -8.15 13.16 -10.79
CA ALA A 285 -8.24 14.37 -10.00
C ALA A 285 -6.84 14.87 -9.60
N ARG A 286 -6.61 16.17 -9.85
CA ARG A 286 -5.40 16.88 -9.40
C ARG A 286 -5.77 17.91 -8.32
N PRO A 287 -5.98 17.51 -7.05
CA PRO A 287 -6.20 18.48 -5.98
C PRO A 287 -4.99 19.40 -5.82
N ARG A 288 -5.24 20.60 -5.30
CA ARG A 288 -4.20 21.58 -4.96
C ARG A 288 -3.18 20.96 -4.01
N VAL A 289 -1.94 21.43 -4.10
CA VAL A 289 -0.84 20.91 -3.29
C VAL A 289 -0.83 21.56 -1.89
N ASP A 290 -1.45 22.75 -1.75
CA ASP A 290 -1.48 23.55 -0.51
C ASP A 290 -2.62 23.18 0.45
N GLY A 291 -3.06 21.91 0.44
CA GLY A 291 -4.09 21.38 1.31
C GLY A 291 -5.38 20.95 0.58
N PRO A 292 -6.30 20.27 1.28
CA PRO A 292 -7.38 19.54 0.63
C PRO A 292 -8.42 20.47 -0.02
N GLY A 293 -8.69 21.63 0.59
CA GLY A 293 -9.83 22.46 0.22
C GLY A 293 -11.16 21.68 0.22
N ALA A 294 -12.24 22.26 -0.32
CA ALA A 294 -13.52 21.55 -0.43
C ALA A 294 -13.43 20.30 -1.35
N TRP A 295 -12.55 20.35 -2.35
CA TRP A 295 -12.39 19.29 -3.34
C TRP A 295 -11.76 18.03 -2.76
N GLY A 296 -10.71 18.15 -1.93
CA GLY A 296 -10.07 17.02 -1.27
C GLY A 296 -11.03 16.26 -0.36
N TRP A 297 -11.86 16.97 0.42
CA TRP A 297 -12.91 16.36 1.22
C TRP A 297 -13.98 15.66 0.38
N ALA A 298 -14.37 16.24 -0.77
CA ALA A 298 -15.31 15.60 -1.69
C ALA A 298 -14.74 14.32 -2.32
N LEU A 299 -13.45 14.31 -2.68
CA LEU A 299 -12.75 13.12 -3.17
C LEU A 299 -12.65 12.04 -2.09
N LEU A 300 -12.36 12.39 -0.84
CA LEU A 300 -12.36 11.44 0.27
C LEU A 300 -13.75 10.83 0.47
N ALA A 301 -14.80 11.65 0.45
CA ALA A 301 -16.17 11.16 0.54
C ALA A 301 -16.53 10.22 -0.61
N LEU A 302 -16.09 10.53 -1.85
CA LEU A 302 -16.24 9.66 -3.01
C LEU A 302 -15.53 8.31 -2.79
N LEU A 303 -14.28 8.30 -2.35
CA LEU A 303 -13.52 7.09 -2.03
C LEU A 303 -14.27 6.21 -1.01
N VAL A 304 -14.75 6.81 0.09
CA VAL A 304 -15.53 6.10 1.12
C VAL A 304 -16.81 5.49 0.55
N LEU A 305 -17.51 6.21 -0.32
CA LEU A 305 -18.74 5.72 -0.98
C LEU A 305 -18.46 4.66 -2.05
N LEU A 306 -17.27 4.66 -2.67
CA LEU A 306 -16.90 3.66 -3.67
C LEU A 306 -16.70 2.27 -3.08
N VAL A 307 -16.32 2.15 -1.79
CA VAL A 307 -16.14 0.84 -1.13
C VAL A 307 -17.41 -0.03 -1.12
N PRO A 308 -18.57 0.44 -0.58
CA PRO A 308 -19.80 -0.34 -0.63
C PRO A 308 -20.32 -0.52 -2.07
N VAL A 309 -20.07 0.44 -2.97
CA VAL A 309 -20.40 0.32 -4.41
C VAL A 309 -19.61 -0.81 -5.05
N ALA A 310 -18.30 -0.90 -4.80
CA ALA A 310 -17.44 -1.97 -5.27
C ALA A 310 -17.92 -3.33 -4.74
N GLY A 311 -18.29 -3.41 -3.46
CA GLY A 311 -18.88 -4.62 -2.88
C GLY A 311 -20.19 -5.04 -3.53
N ARG A 312 -21.06 -4.08 -3.90
CA ARG A 312 -22.28 -4.35 -4.67
C ARG A 312 -21.98 -4.84 -6.08
N THR A 313 -21.02 -4.22 -6.76
CA THR A 313 -20.58 -4.63 -8.10
C THR A 313 -19.99 -6.03 -8.08
N LEU A 314 -19.13 -6.35 -7.10
CA LEU A 314 -18.59 -7.69 -6.91
C LEU A 314 -19.69 -8.73 -6.63
N ALA A 315 -20.66 -8.40 -5.77
CA ALA A 315 -21.79 -9.28 -5.49
C ALA A 315 -22.61 -9.60 -6.76
N LEU A 316 -22.80 -8.61 -7.63
CA LEU A 316 -23.45 -8.79 -8.93
C LEU A 316 -22.59 -9.64 -9.87
N ALA A 317 -21.28 -9.38 -9.98
CA ALA A 317 -20.35 -10.14 -10.83
C ALA A 317 -20.30 -11.63 -10.49
N LEU A 318 -20.44 -11.94 -9.20
CA LEU A 318 -20.48 -13.28 -8.66
C LEU A 318 -21.87 -13.92 -8.71
N THR A 319 -22.92 -13.19 -9.09
CA THR A 319 -24.28 -13.72 -9.21
C THR A 319 -24.44 -14.49 -10.52
N ARG A 320 -24.31 -15.81 -10.49
CA ARG A 320 -24.28 -16.66 -11.70
C ARG A 320 -25.03 -17.98 -11.51
N PRO A 321 -25.39 -18.70 -12.59
CA PRO A 321 -25.90 -20.07 -12.49
C PRO A 321 -24.96 -20.94 -11.65
N ALA A 322 -25.52 -21.55 -10.60
CA ALA A 322 -24.78 -22.42 -9.70
C ALA A 322 -24.45 -23.72 -10.43
N LEU A 323 -23.16 -24.06 -10.44
CA LEU A 323 -22.68 -25.23 -11.16
C LEU A 323 -21.64 -25.99 -10.34
N PRO A 324 -21.43 -27.29 -10.59
CA PRO A 324 -20.37 -28.05 -9.93
C PRO A 324 -19.01 -27.37 -10.12
N LEU A 325 -18.29 -27.21 -9.00
CA LEU A 325 -16.97 -26.61 -8.95
C LEU A 325 -15.93 -27.71 -9.12
N THR A 326 -15.34 -27.79 -10.31
CA THR A 326 -14.26 -28.74 -10.60
C THR A 326 -12.91 -28.12 -10.24
N TRP A 327 -11.95 -28.94 -9.79
CA TRP A 327 -10.60 -28.47 -9.45
C TRP A 327 -9.94 -27.71 -10.60
N LEU A 328 -10.12 -28.14 -11.86
CA LEU A 328 -9.54 -27.47 -13.03
C LEU A 328 -10.09 -26.05 -13.22
N ARG A 329 -11.38 -25.85 -12.96
CA ARG A 329 -12.00 -24.52 -13.04
C ARG A 329 -11.55 -23.62 -11.90
N LEU A 330 -11.43 -24.17 -10.69
CA LEU A 330 -10.91 -23.43 -9.54
C LEU A 330 -9.45 -23.04 -9.75
N ALA A 331 -8.63 -23.94 -10.30
CA ALA A 331 -7.25 -23.68 -10.67
C ALA A 331 -7.14 -22.56 -11.71
N GLY A 332 -7.88 -22.67 -12.83
CA GLY A 332 -7.91 -21.61 -13.84
C GLY A 332 -8.42 -20.27 -13.30
N ALA A 333 -9.43 -20.28 -12.44
CA ALA A 333 -9.92 -19.07 -11.78
C ALA A 333 -8.89 -18.48 -10.82
N ALA A 334 -8.09 -19.31 -10.14
CA ALA A 334 -7.04 -18.86 -9.23
C ALA A 334 -5.86 -18.22 -9.98
N SER A 335 -5.36 -18.82 -11.07
CA SER A 335 -4.35 -18.16 -11.91
C SER A 335 -4.88 -16.87 -12.53
N ALA A 336 -6.12 -16.86 -13.03
CA ALA A 336 -6.72 -15.64 -13.58
C ALA A 336 -6.94 -14.56 -12.51
N ALA A 337 -7.29 -14.94 -11.28
CA ALA A 337 -7.37 -14.01 -10.15
C ALA A 337 -5.98 -13.46 -9.81
N GLY A 338 -4.95 -14.31 -9.70
CA GLY A 338 -3.60 -13.85 -9.41
C GLY A 338 -3.07 -12.89 -10.47
N LEU A 339 -3.17 -13.23 -11.76
CA LEU A 339 -2.79 -12.32 -12.85
C LEU A 339 -3.63 -11.03 -12.84
N GLY A 340 -4.91 -11.13 -12.48
CA GLY A 340 -5.78 -9.97 -12.30
C GLY A 340 -5.40 -9.07 -11.11
N VAL A 341 -4.64 -9.58 -10.13
CA VAL A 341 -3.99 -8.76 -9.10
C VAL A 341 -2.73 -8.10 -9.67
N ALA A 342 -1.86 -8.89 -10.33
CA ALA A 342 -0.56 -8.44 -10.81
C ALA A 342 -0.64 -7.32 -11.83
N VAL A 343 -1.47 -7.46 -12.88
CA VAL A 343 -1.51 -6.53 -14.02
C VAL A 343 -1.77 -5.08 -13.59
N PRO A 344 -2.81 -4.76 -12.80
CA PRO A 344 -3.05 -3.39 -12.39
C PRO A 344 -2.04 -2.86 -11.37
N LEU A 345 -1.54 -3.69 -10.45
CA LEU A 345 -0.60 -3.24 -9.41
C LEU A 345 0.81 -3.05 -9.99
N LEU A 346 1.36 -4.10 -10.58
CA LEU A 346 2.72 -4.10 -11.11
C LEU A 346 2.82 -3.34 -12.42
N GLY A 347 1.78 -3.39 -13.26
CA GLY A 347 1.75 -2.58 -14.47
C GLY A 347 1.71 -1.08 -14.16
N TYR A 348 1.01 -0.67 -13.09
CA TYR A 348 0.98 0.73 -12.68
C TYR A 348 2.37 1.18 -12.21
N GLN A 349 3.11 0.29 -11.57
CA GLN A 349 4.44 0.56 -11.02
C GLN A 349 5.53 0.46 -12.08
N LEU A 350 5.36 -0.37 -13.11
CA LEU A 350 6.34 -0.58 -14.17
C LEU A 350 6.68 0.70 -14.94
N GLU A 351 5.78 1.70 -14.96
CA GLU A 351 6.07 3.00 -15.58
C GLU A 351 7.25 3.72 -14.92
N TYR A 352 7.54 3.42 -13.65
CA TYR A 352 8.72 3.93 -12.93
C TYR A 352 10.02 3.59 -13.67
N ASP A 353 10.13 2.38 -14.24
CA ASP A 353 11.34 1.93 -14.94
C ASP A 353 11.17 1.90 -16.46
N VAL A 354 9.98 1.58 -16.95
CA VAL A 354 9.69 1.36 -18.37
C VAL A 354 8.42 2.14 -18.77
N PRO A 355 8.57 3.23 -19.53
CA PRO A 355 7.43 4.02 -19.98
C PRO A 355 6.41 3.17 -20.74
N LEU A 356 5.15 3.25 -20.31
CA LEU A 356 4.04 2.58 -20.99
C LEU A 356 3.57 3.41 -22.19
N PRO A 357 3.04 2.79 -23.25
CA PRO A 357 2.49 3.51 -24.41
C PRO A 357 1.14 4.19 -24.12
N PHE A 358 0.66 4.13 -22.88
CA PHE A 358 -0.57 4.73 -22.38
C PHE A 358 -0.39 5.12 -20.90
N PRO A 359 -1.19 6.06 -20.35
CA PRO A 359 -1.07 6.46 -18.96
C PRO A 359 -1.33 5.30 -17.98
N HIS A 360 -0.43 5.04 -17.02
CA HIS A 360 -0.64 4.00 -15.98
C HIS A 360 -1.96 4.13 -15.23
N THR A 361 -2.52 5.35 -15.12
CA THR A 361 -3.79 5.62 -14.42
C THR A 361 -4.99 4.89 -15.03
N LEU A 362 -4.86 4.38 -16.27
CA LEU A 362 -5.88 3.55 -16.91
C LEU A 362 -5.91 2.11 -16.37
N LEU A 363 -4.85 1.62 -15.73
CA LEU A 363 -4.76 0.23 -15.27
C LEU A 363 -5.74 -0.08 -14.12
N PRO A 364 -5.87 0.75 -13.07
CA PRO A 364 -6.92 0.52 -12.07
C PRO A 364 -8.33 0.74 -12.65
N VAL A 365 -8.50 1.65 -13.62
CA VAL A 365 -9.79 1.81 -14.33
C VAL A 365 -10.14 0.54 -15.12
N ALA A 366 -9.16 -0.09 -15.76
CA ALA A 366 -9.32 -1.38 -16.42
C ALA A 366 -9.66 -2.49 -15.43
N ALA A 367 -9.05 -2.51 -14.24
CA ALA A 367 -9.45 -3.41 -13.16
C ALA A 367 -10.91 -3.18 -12.73
N ALA A 368 -11.37 -1.93 -12.65
CA ALA A 368 -12.76 -1.60 -12.34
C ALA A 368 -13.71 -2.10 -13.43
N LEU A 369 -13.34 -1.96 -14.71
CA LEU A 369 -14.07 -2.53 -15.83
C LEU A 369 -14.11 -4.06 -15.77
N ALA A 370 -13.00 -4.71 -15.40
CA ALA A 370 -12.91 -6.16 -15.26
C ALA A 370 -13.85 -6.71 -14.17
N VAL A 371 -14.19 -5.91 -13.16
CA VAL A 371 -15.25 -6.25 -12.17
C VAL A 371 -16.65 -5.85 -12.69
N ALA A 372 -16.78 -4.67 -13.29
CA ALA A 372 -18.05 -4.07 -13.70
C ALA A 372 -18.73 -4.80 -14.88
N VAL A 373 -17.99 -5.18 -15.91
CA VAL A 373 -18.55 -5.84 -17.10
C VAL A 373 -19.20 -7.18 -16.75
N PRO A 374 -18.53 -8.09 -16.00
CA PRO A 374 -19.16 -9.29 -15.48
C PRO A 374 -20.40 -9.00 -14.62
N ALA A 375 -20.38 -7.95 -13.80
CA ALA A 375 -21.52 -7.55 -12.96
C ALA A 375 -22.76 -7.20 -13.77
N VAL A 376 -22.59 -6.40 -14.83
CA VAL A 376 -23.66 -6.05 -15.76
C VAL A 376 -24.22 -7.28 -16.47
N VAL A 377 -23.35 -8.14 -17.00
CA VAL A 377 -23.76 -9.34 -17.75
C VAL A 377 -24.52 -10.31 -16.84
N ALA A 378 -23.99 -10.55 -15.64
CA ALA A 378 -24.60 -11.38 -14.61
C ALA A 378 -25.95 -10.80 -14.14
N GLY A 379 -25.98 -9.51 -13.80
CA GLY A 379 -27.18 -8.83 -13.32
C GLY A 379 -28.30 -8.79 -14.36
N ARG A 380 -27.99 -8.56 -15.64
CA ARG A 380 -28.97 -8.62 -16.73
C ARG A 380 -29.60 -10.00 -16.88
N ARG A 381 -28.80 -11.06 -16.76
CA ARG A 381 -29.29 -12.44 -16.82
C ARG A 381 -30.17 -12.77 -15.63
N ALA A 382 -29.75 -12.38 -14.42
CA ALA A 382 -30.52 -12.57 -13.21
C ALA A 382 -31.85 -11.80 -13.25
N HIS A 383 -31.87 -10.56 -13.75
CA HIS A 383 -33.10 -9.77 -13.88
C HIS A 383 -34.07 -10.34 -14.94
N ARG A 384 -33.56 -11.04 -15.97
CA ARG A 384 -34.39 -11.68 -17.00
C ARG A 384 -34.98 -13.02 -16.56
N ALA A 385 -34.43 -13.66 -15.54
CA ALA A 385 -35.05 -14.83 -14.94
C ALA A 385 -36.35 -14.38 -14.24
N ALA A 386 -37.46 -15.08 -14.50
CA ALA A 386 -38.74 -14.74 -13.89
C ALA A 386 -38.64 -14.86 -12.36
N PRO A 387 -39.10 -13.86 -11.58
CA PRO A 387 -39.14 -13.99 -10.13
C PRO A 387 -40.07 -15.15 -9.76
N THR A 388 -39.59 -16.05 -8.91
CA THR A 388 -40.38 -17.18 -8.42
C THR A 388 -41.18 -16.79 -7.17
N PRO A 389 -42.25 -17.51 -6.79
CA PRO A 389 -42.96 -17.25 -5.52
C PRO A 389 -42.08 -17.38 -4.25
N GLU A 390 -40.91 -18.03 -4.36
CA GLU A 390 -39.88 -18.04 -3.30
C GLU A 390 -39.02 -16.77 -3.28
N ASP A 391 -38.87 -16.05 -4.40
CA ASP A 391 -38.23 -14.73 -4.44
C ASP A 391 -39.05 -13.65 -3.73
N GLU A 392 -40.37 -13.86 -3.63
CA GLU A 392 -41.28 -12.99 -2.86
C GLU A 392 -41.23 -13.27 -1.35
N ARG A 393 -40.63 -14.38 -0.91
CA ARG A 393 -40.39 -14.60 0.52
C ARG A 393 -39.29 -13.63 0.96
N PRO A 394 -39.50 -12.81 2.00
CA PRO A 394 -38.48 -11.89 2.47
C PRO A 394 -37.23 -12.68 2.81
N ALA A 395 -36.10 -12.32 2.16
CA ALA A 395 -34.79 -12.88 2.47
C ALA A 395 -34.59 -12.91 4.00
N PRO A 396 -34.03 -14.00 4.57
CA PRO A 396 -33.99 -14.17 6.00
C PRO A 396 -33.40 -12.91 6.67
N ARG A 397 -34.23 -12.25 7.49
CA ARG A 397 -33.93 -11.01 8.21
C ARG A 397 -32.68 -11.10 9.10
N GLN A 398 -32.16 -12.30 9.32
CA GLN A 398 -31.11 -12.64 10.30
C GLN A 398 -29.68 -12.30 9.88
N ARG A 399 -29.38 -12.01 8.60
CA ARG A 399 -28.00 -11.68 8.16
C ARG A 399 -27.58 -10.23 8.41
N GLY A 400 -28.55 -9.32 8.58
CA GLY A 400 -28.29 -7.89 8.81
C GLY A 400 -27.52 -7.60 10.11
N PRO A 401 -27.96 -8.13 11.28
CA PRO A 401 -27.31 -7.86 12.55
C PRO A 401 -25.85 -8.34 12.61
N LEU A 402 -25.56 -9.53 12.07
CA LEU A 402 -24.20 -10.09 12.06
C LEU A 402 -23.24 -9.27 11.18
N ALA A 403 -23.70 -8.87 9.99
CA ALA A 403 -22.91 -8.01 9.11
C ALA A 403 -22.61 -6.67 9.79
N LEU A 404 -23.60 -6.06 10.45
CA LEU A 404 -23.44 -4.81 11.19
C LEU A 404 -22.51 -4.94 12.39
N ALA A 405 -22.58 -6.03 13.16
CA ALA A 405 -21.66 -6.28 14.26
C ALA A 405 -20.21 -6.40 13.78
N LEU A 406 -19.99 -7.13 12.67
CA LEU A 406 -18.65 -7.27 12.09
C LEU A 406 -18.14 -5.97 11.48
N GLY A 407 -18.99 -5.24 10.74
CA GLY A 407 -18.66 -3.91 10.24
C GLY A 407 -18.37 -2.91 11.35
N GLY A 408 -19.11 -3.00 12.46
CA GLY A 408 -18.87 -2.20 13.67
C GLY A 408 -17.54 -2.53 14.35
N ALA A 409 -17.15 -3.81 14.41
CA ALA A 409 -15.84 -4.21 14.93
C ALA A 409 -14.68 -3.70 14.06
N VAL A 410 -14.81 -3.81 12.73
CA VAL A 410 -13.81 -3.24 11.79
C VAL A 410 -13.76 -1.71 11.92
N ALA A 411 -14.92 -1.05 12.07
CA ALA A 411 -14.98 0.38 12.26
C ALA A 411 -14.33 0.83 13.57
N LEU A 412 -14.52 0.08 14.66
CA LEU A 412 -13.85 0.35 15.93
C LEU A 412 -12.33 0.21 15.80
N LEU A 413 -11.83 -0.82 15.12
CA LEU A 413 -10.39 -0.97 14.86
C LEU A 413 -9.83 0.20 14.04
N ALA A 414 -10.56 0.64 13.01
CA ALA A 414 -10.15 1.82 12.23
C ALA A 414 -10.09 3.08 13.12
N LEU A 415 -11.06 3.29 14.02
CA LEU A 415 -11.04 4.40 14.97
C LEU A 415 -9.88 4.31 15.98
N VAL A 416 -9.49 3.11 16.42
CA VAL A 416 -8.24 2.93 17.18
C VAL A 416 -7.05 3.34 16.33
N GLY A 417 -7.02 2.92 15.05
CA GLY A 417 -5.99 3.30 14.10
C GLY A 417 -5.82 4.82 13.93
N VAL A 418 -6.90 5.61 14.01
CA VAL A 418 -6.84 7.09 13.96
C VAL A 418 -5.86 7.65 14.99
N THR A 419 -5.82 7.07 16.19
CA THR A 419 -4.89 7.50 17.25
C THR A 419 -3.43 7.16 16.94
N GLN A 420 -3.19 6.11 16.15
CA GLN A 420 -1.86 5.61 15.83
C GLN A 420 -1.22 6.31 14.63
N VAL A 421 -2.02 7.02 13.84
CA VAL A 421 -1.58 7.78 12.66
C VAL A 421 -1.66 9.30 12.86
N HIS A 422 -1.96 9.75 14.08
CA HIS A 422 -2.00 11.16 14.41
C HIS A 422 -0.59 11.69 14.70
N VAL A 423 -0.18 12.73 13.97
CA VAL A 423 1.03 13.50 14.25
C VAL A 423 0.61 14.71 15.08
N PRO A 424 1.09 14.85 16.33
CA PRO A 424 0.75 15.99 17.17
C PRO A 424 1.17 17.32 16.52
N THR A 425 0.26 18.29 16.52
CA THR A 425 0.52 19.64 15.98
C THR A 425 0.70 20.70 17.08
N THR A 426 0.91 20.28 18.34
CA THR A 426 1.14 21.23 19.43
C THR A 426 2.41 22.03 19.19
N THR A 427 2.31 23.36 19.30
CA THR A 427 3.46 24.26 19.29
C THR A 427 4.26 24.03 20.56
N SER A 428 5.48 23.52 20.41
CA SER A 428 6.44 23.47 21.50
C SER A 428 7.03 24.87 21.72
N ALA A 429 7.46 25.18 22.94
CA ALA A 429 8.31 26.34 23.14
C ALA A 429 9.62 26.12 22.36
N VAL A 430 10.08 27.15 21.64
CA VAL A 430 11.37 27.10 20.93
C VAL A 430 12.46 26.84 21.96
N ALA A 431 13.29 25.83 21.72
CA ALA A 431 14.40 25.50 22.61
C ALA A 431 15.58 26.45 22.38
N ASP A 432 16.47 26.53 23.37
CA ASP A 432 17.67 27.37 23.31
C ASP A 432 18.76 26.62 22.51
N TYR A 433 18.76 26.80 21.19
CA TYR A 433 19.82 26.31 20.31
C TYR A 433 20.90 27.39 20.12
N PRO A 434 22.17 27.01 19.88
CA PRO A 434 23.19 27.99 19.53
C PRO A 434 22.82 28.75 18.25
N VAL A 435 22.98 30.07 18.26
CA VAL A 435 22.64 30.95 17.13
C VAL A 435 23.40 30.55 15.86
N GLY A 436 22.64 30.30 14.80
CA GLY A 436 23.11 29.88 13.48
C GLY A 436 23.38 28.38 13.36
N ASP A 437 23.39 27.61 14.44
CA ASP A 437 23.71 26.18 14.38
C ASP A 437 22.50 25.35 13.94
N LEU A 438 22.74 24.42 13.01
CA LEU A 438 21.74 23.48 12.50
C LEU A 438 22.40 22.14 12.19
N ARG A 439 21.73 21.04 12.54
CA ARG A 439 22.11 19.68 12.16
C ARG A 439 21.12 19.17 11.12
N LEU A 440 21.61 18.85 9.93
CA LEU A 440 20.81 18.38 8.80
C LEU A 440 21.17 16.93 8.48
N LEU A 441 20.16 16.08 8.32
CA LEU A 441 20.32 14.72 7.80
C LEU A 441 19.68 14.63 6.41
N ASP A 442 20.43 14.21 5.39
CA ASP A 442 19.87 13.92 4.06
C ASP A 442 19.84 12.41 3.81
N TRP A 443 18.73 11.90 3.27
CA TRP A 443 18.58 10.47 3.04
C TRP A 443 17.51 10.08 2.00
N ASN A 444 17.94 9.44 0.93
CA ASN A 444 17.05 8.68 0.05
C ASN A 444 16.60 7.39 0.76
N LEU A 445 15.29 7.20 0.91
CA LEU A 445 14.71 6.09 1.69
C LEU A 445 14.34 4.85 0.88
N HIS A 446 14.48 4.88 -0.45
CA HIS A 446 14.11 3.77 -1.33
C HIS A 446 12.73 3.20 -1.02
N TYR A 447 11.77 4.11 -0.79
CA TYR A 447 10.37 3.80 -0.41
C TYR A 447 10.23 2.76 0.72
N GLY A 448 11.23 2.71 1.59
CA GLY A 448 11.28 1.89 2.79
C GLY A 448 11.99 0.54 2.60
N VAL A 449 12.43 0.19 1.39
CA VAL A 449 12.95 -1.14 1.06
C VAL A 449 14.48 -1.18 1.21
N SER A 450 14.95 -2.07 2.08
CA SER A 450 16.38 -2.31 2.25
C SER A 450 16.96 -3.27 1.20
N ALA A 451 18.30 -3.36 1.14
CA ALA A 451 19.00 -4.30 0.25
C ALA A 451 18.61 -5.77 0.49
N ASP A 452 18.37 -6.15 1.76
CA ASP A 452 17.56 -7.33 2.07
C ASP A 452 16.07 -6.95 1.93
N PRO A 453 15.22 -7.73 1.22
CA PRO A 453 13.85 -7.34 0.88
C PRO A 453 12.94 -7.26 2.12
N SER A 454 13.08 -6.16 2.85
CA SER A 454 12.49 -5.85 4.15
C SER A 454 12.10 -4.38 4.17
N VAL A 455 11.05 -4.04 4.92
CA VAL A 455 10.64 -2.66 5.17
C VAL A 455 10.88 -2.34 6.64
N ARG A 456 11.89 -1.52 6.96
CA ARG A 456 12.46 -1.35 8.31
C ARG A 456 12.25 0.05 8.90
N LEU A 457 10.99 0.49 8.98
CA LEU A 457 10.66 1.88 9.36
C LEU A 457 11.07 2.26 10.80
N ASP A 458 11.05 1.33 11.75
CA ASP A 458 11.51 1.62 13.12
C ASP A 458 13.02 1.85 13.17
N GLU A 459 13.81 1.10 12.39
CA GLU A 459 15.26 1.31 12.29
C GLU A 459 15.58 2.63 11.59
N MET A 460 14.83 3.00 10.54
CA MET A 460 14.94 4.32 9.92
C MET A 460 14.64 5.46 10.90
N ALA A 461 13.58 5.33 11.71
CA ALA A 461 13.24 6.30 12.74
C ALA A 461 14.31 6.39 13.84
N ALA A 462 14.90 5.25 14.22
CA ALA A 462 16.03 5.20 15.15
C ALA A 462 17.24 5.95 14.58
N THR A 463 17.64 5.69 13.33
CA THR A 463 18.72 6.42 12.65
C THR A 463 18.49 7.93 12.67
N ILE A 464 17.27 8.39 12.33
CA ILE A 464 16.94 9.82 12.37
C ILE A 464 17.07 10.37 13.80
N THR A 465 16.52 9.66 14.79
CA THR A 465 16.54 10.12 16.19
C THR A 465 17.96 10.15 16.76
N GLU A 466 18.76 9.12 16.50
CA GLU A 466 20.13 8.97 16.98
C GLU A 466 21.10 9.93 16.29
N SER A 467 20.82 10.32 15.05
CA SER A 467 21.58 11.39 14.37
C SER A 467 21.47 12.72 15.12
N GLY A 468 20.38 12.95 15.87
CA GLY A 468 20.07 14.21 16.55
C GLY A 468 19.93 15.39 15.58
N ALA A 469 19.46 15.14 14.36
CA ALA A 469 19.21 16.15 13.36
C ALA A 469 18.03 17.04 13.75
N ASP A 470 18.16 18.34 13.47
CA ASP A 470 17.09 19.33 13.61
C ASP A 470 16.15 19.30 12.41
N VAL A 471 16.71 19.01 11.23
CA VAL A 471 16.02 19.00 9.94
C VAL A 471 16.48 17.76 9.18
N VAL A 472 15.54 17.09 8.51
CA VAL A 472 15.83 15.91 7.69
C VAL A 472 15.25 16.12 6.31
N THR A 473 16.08 16.02 5.27
CA THR A 473 15.66 15.99 3.87
C THR A 473 15.57 14.54 3.41
N LEU A 474 14.41 14.15 2.87
CA LEU A 474 14.14 12.77 2.49
C LEU A 474 13.67 12.68 1.04
N GLN A 475 14.22 11.72 0.31
CA GLN A 475 13.82 11.38 -1.06
C GLN A 475 13.20 9.99 -1.09
N GLU A 476 12.48 9.69 -2.17
CA GLU A 476 11.79 8.42 -2.39
C GLU A 476 10.82 8.01 -1.26
N VAL A 477 10.15 8.98 -0.66
CA VAL A 477 9.21 8.75 0.44
C VAL A 477 7.89 8.21 -0.09
N SER A 478 7.53 6.98 0.31
CA SER A 478 6.26 6.35 -0.06
C SER A 478 5.11 6.76 0.85
N ARG A 479 3.95 7.06 0.25
CA ARG A 479 2.67 7.36 0.90
C ARG A 479 1.54 6.55 0.30
N GLY A 480 1.49 5.27 0.67
CA GLY A 480 0.49 4.32 0.19
C GLY A 480 0.87 3.67 -1.14
N TRP A 481 2.11 3.80 -1.56
CA TRP A 481 2.60 3.13 -2.75
C TRP A 481 2.77 1.63 -2.48
N VAL A 482 2.10 0.80 -3.30
CA VAL A 482 2.04 -0.65 -3.05
C VAL A 482 3.39 -1.33 -3.28
N LEU A 483 4.30 -0.75 -4.09
CA LEU A 483 5.65 -1.27 -4.30
C LEU A 483 6.48 -1.17 -3.00
N GLY A 484 6.33 -0.10 -2.24
CA GLY A 484 6.91 0.06 -0.89
C GLY A 484 6.07 -0.55 0.25
N GLY A 485 5.16 -1.48 -0.06
CA GLY A 485 4.35 -2.17 0.96
C GLY A 485 3.13 -1.39 1.47
N GLY A 486 2.88 -0.18 0.97
CA GLY A 486 1.66 0.59 1.22
C GLY A 486 1.61 1.43 2.50
N ALA A 487 2.73 1.64 3.18
CA ALA A 487 2.81 2.51 4.35
C ALA A 487 2.75 4.01 3.98
N ASP A 488 2.31 4.86 4.90
CA ASP A 488 2.55 6.31 4.86
C ASP A 488 3.84 6.61 5.65
N MET A 489 4.98 6.51 4.98
CA MET A 489 6.30 6.67 5.63
C MET A 489 6.48 8.05 6.24
N ALA A 490 6.06 9.10 5.52
CA ALA A 490 6.14 10.48 6.00
C ALA A 490 5.45 10.64 7.36
N THR A 491 4.20 10.14 7.48
CA THR A 491 3.45 10.21 8.73
C THR A 491 4.04 9.29 9.81
N TYR A 492 4.51 8.10 9.41
CA TYR A 492 5.13 7.15 10.33
C TYR A 492 6.38 7.71 11.00
N LEU A 493 7.34 8.18 10.18
CA LEU A 493 8.62 8.70 10.62
C LEU A 493 8.43 9.94 11.49
N ALA A 494 7.61 10.91 11.06
CA ALA A 494 7.30 12.10 11.85
C ALA A 494 6.79 11.76 13.26
N ARG A 495 5.85 10.81 13.36
CA ARG A 495 5.33 10.36 14.66
C ARG A 495 6.39 9.64 15.48
N ALA A 496 7.18 8.76 14.85
CA ALA A 496 8.16 7.94 15.54
C ALA A 496 9.35 8.75 16.07
N THR A 497 9.77 9.81 15.36
CA THR A 497 10.88 10.70 15.74
C THR A 497 10.40 11.91 16.57
N GLY A 498 9.08 12.12 16.67
CA GLY A 498 8.51 13.32 17.30
C GLY A 498 8.63 14.60 16.45
N MET A 499 9.09 14.47 15.21
CA MET A 499 9.23 15.58 14.27
C MET A 499 7.91 15.91 13.57
N ARG A 500 7.86 17.08 12.96
CA ARG A 500 6.81 17.43 12.00
C ARG A 500 7.26 17.10 10.58
N VAL A 501 6.32 17.06 9.64
CA VAL A 501 6.63 16.69 8.25
C VAL A 501 5.86 17.52 7.25
N VAL A 502 6.53 17.85 6.16
CA VAL A 502 5.94 18.39 4.95
C VAL A 502 6.40 17.58 3.74
N PHE A 503 5.51 17.38 2.78
CA PHE A 503 5.70 16.46 1.66
C PHE A 503 5.44 17.15 0.32
N ALA A 504 6.25 16.82 -0.69
CA ALA A 504 6.11 17.21 -2.07
C ALA A 504 5.98 15.96 -2.96
N PRO A 505 4.85 15.78 -3.68
CA PRO A 505 4.70 14.64 -4.59
C PRO A 505 5.72 14.68 -5.74
N ALA A 506 6.15 13.51 -6.19
CA ALA A 506 6.96 13.24 -7.38
C ALA A 506 6.49 11.92 -8.01
N ALA A 507 6.75 11.69 -9.29
CA ALA A 507 6.23 10.59 -10.12
C ALA A 507 4.68 10.51 -10.16
N ASP A 508 4.04 10.32 -9.00
CA ASP A 508 2.62 10.49 -8.75
C ASP A 508 2.39 11.19 -7.39
N ARG A 509 1.25 10.97 -6.72
CA ARG A 509 0.97 11.58 -5.41
C ARG A 509 1.44 10.73 -4.24
N GLN A 510 1.77 9.47 -4.47
CA GLN A 510 2.10 8.46 -3.48
C GLN A 510 3.61 8.30 -3.29
N PHE A 511 4.42 9.07 -4.02
CA PHE A 511 5.88 9.04 -3.98
C PHE A 511 6.42 10.47 -4.02
N GLY A 512 7.60 10.74 -3.46
CA GLY A 512 8.21 12.07 -3.53
C GLY A 512 9.15 12.43 -2.40
N ASN A 513 9.36 13.73 -2.20
CA ASN A 513 10.30 14.26 -1.21
C ASN A 513 9.58 14.72 0.06
N ALA A 514 10.26 14.67 1.19
CA ALA A 514 9.77 15.19 2.45
C ALA A 514 10.86 15.98 3.20
N ILE A 515 10.42 16.95 4.00
CA ILE A 515 11.24 17.57 5.03
C ILE A 515 10.61 17.24 6.38
N LEU A 516 11.39 16.62 7.27
CA LEU A 516 11.04 16.52 8.68
C LEU A 516 11.80 17.60 9.45
N TRP A 517 11.20 18.14 10.50
CA TRP A 517 11.87 19.12 11.35
C TRP A 517 11.46 18.98 12.82
N ASP A 518 12.40 19.29 13.70
CA ASP A 518 12.17 19.35 15.13
C ASP A 518 11.20 20.51 15.45
N PRO A 519 10.03 20.24 16.06
CA PRO A 519 9.11 21.29 16.47
C PRO A 519 9.69 22.30 17.47
N LEU A 520 10.82 21.99 18.12
CA LEU A 520 11.57 22.92 18.98
C LEU A 520 12.31 24.02 18.19
N ARG A 521 12.45 23.89 16.87
CA ARG A 521 12.92 24.94 15.95
C ARG A 521 11.80 25.88 15.47
N GLY A 522 10.57 25.69 15.95
CA GLY A 522 9.40 26.47 15.52
C GLY A 522 8.71 25.90 14.27
N ASP A 523 7.87 26.73 13.65
CA ASP A 523 7.14 26.37 12.42
C ASP A 523 8.00 26.70 11.19
N LEU A 524 8.04 25.81 10.20
CA LEU A 524 8.61 26.16 8.90
C LEU A 524 7.87 27.34 8.27
N THR A 525 8.62 28.23 7.64
CA THR A 525 8.06 29.32 6.83
C THR A 525 8.38 29.11 5.34
N ASP A 526 7.62 29.78 4.49
CA ASP A 526 7.84 29.82 3.04
C ASP A 526 7.99 28.45 2.37
N VAL A 527 7.12 27.49 2.71
CA VAL A 527 7.19 26.14 2.12
C VAL A 527 6.78 26.18 0.64
N VAL A 528 7.71 25.84 -0.25
CA VAL A 528 7.49 25.80 -1.71
C VAL A 528 7.72 24.38 -2.24
N ARG A 529 6.85 23.95 -3.16
CA ARG A 529 6.92 22.63 -3.83
C ARG A 529 7.17 22.84 -5.30
N HIS A 530 8.29 22.32 -5.79
CA HIS A 530 8.73 22.52 -7.16
C HIS A 530 8.44 21.24 -7.96
N ALA A 531 7.59 21.34 -8.97
CA ALA A 531 7.54 20.32 -10.01
C ALA A 531 8.70 20.57 -10.97
N LEU A 532 9.63 19.61 -11.07
CA LEU A 532 10.78 19.74 -11.96
C LEU A 532 10.37 19.38 -13.40
N PRO A 533 11.01 19.99 -14.42
CA PRO A 533 10.79 19.61 -15.81
C PRO A 533 10.87 18.09 -16.02
N TYR A 534 9.90 17.53 -16.74
CA TYR A 534 9.83 16.09 -17.00
C TYR A 534 11.06 15.60 -17.80
N GLY A 535 11.46 16.36 -18.83
CA GLY A 535 12.61 16.06 -19.68
C GLY A 535 12.54 14.69 -20.36
N ALA A 536 13.71 14.06 -20.57
CA ALA A 536 13.82 12.66 -20.94
C ALA A 536 13.99 11.81 -19.68
N GLY A 537 13.15 10.78 -19.53
CA GLY A 537 13.17 9.82 -18.44
C GLY A 537 11.77 9.30 -18.11
N PRO A 538 11.65 8.30 -17.21
CA PRO A 538 10.39 7.59 -17.00
C PRO A 538 9.44 8.26 -16.00
N GLN A 539 9.89 9.29 -15.27
CA GLN A 539 9.17 9.80 -14.11
C GLN A 539 9.24 11.32 -13.96
N GLU A 540 8.14 11.89 -13.46
CA GLU A 540 8.12 13.25 -12.90
C GLU A 540 9.02 13.31 -11.65
N ARG A 541 9.73 14.43 -11.46
CA ARG A 541 10.59 14.69 -10.30
C ARG A 541 10.15 15.97 -9.59
N SER A 542 10.54 16.13 -8.33
CA SER A 542 10.23 17.33 -7.56
C SER A 542 11.38 17.77 -6.66
N ALA A 543 11.25 18.99 -6.14
CA ALA A 543 12.02 19.50 -5.02
C ALA A 543 11.07 20.14 -4.00
N LEU A 544 11.52 20.26 -2.76
CA LEU A 544 10.77 20.79 -1.64
C LEU A 544 11.67 21.75 -0.87
N SER A 545 11.28 23.01 -0.83
CA SER A 545 12.03 24.07 -0.16
C SER A 545 11.24 24.62 1.02
N ALA A 546 11.91 24.88 2.13
CA ALA A 546 11.32 25.51 3.30
C ALA A 546 12.38 26.28 4.09
N THR A 547 11.95 27.33 4.79
CA THR A 547 12.84 28.11 5.66
C THR A 547 12.70 27.64 7.10
N VAL A 548 13.85 27.32 7.70
CA VAL A 548 14.00 26.86 9.09
C VAL A 548 14.65 27.98 9.90
N ASP A 549 14.24 28.17 11.15
CA ASP A 549 14.89 29.10 12.07
C ASP A 549 16.08 28.43 12.80
N ALA A 550 17.30 28.81 12.43
CA ALA A 550 18.52 28.39 13.13
C ALA A 550 18.82 29.33 14.32
N ALA A 551 17.88 29.43 15.26
CA ALA A 551 17.97 30.28 16.45
C ALA A 551 18.24 31.77 16.14
N GLY A 552 17.40 32.34 15.27
CA GLY A 552 17.41 33.74 14.86
C GLY A 552 17.90 33.96 13.43
N VAL A 553 18.58 32.98 12.83
CA VAL A 553 19.11 33.05 11.46
C VAL A 553 18.23 32.18 10.55
N PRO A 554 17.53 32.75 9.55
CA PRO A 554 16.72 31.98 8.62
C PRO A 554 17.60 31.16 7.67
N VAL A 555 17.36 29.85 7.57
CA VAL A 555 18.07 28.95 6.65
C VAL A 555 17.10 28.36 5.64
N ARG A 556 17.32 28.61 4.36
CA ARG A 556 16.55 28.03 3.26
C ARG A 556 17.06 26.62 2.97
N VAL A 557 16.26 25.60 3.28
CA VAL A 557 16.60 24.19 3.08
C VAL A 557 15.79 23.61 1.92
N THR A 558 16.48 23.02 0.94
CA THR A 558 15.88 22.40 -0.25
C THR A 558 16.20 20.91 -0.30
N SER A 559 15.18 20.05 -0.23
CA SER A 559 15.28 18.62 -0.54
C SER A 559 15.00 18.38 -2.02
N VAL A 560 15.91 17.74 -2.75
CA VAL A 560 15.79 17.51 -4.20
C VAL A 560 16.07 16.05 -4.57
N HIS A 561 15.41 15.57 -5.63
CA HIS A 561 15.73 14.31 -6.30
C HIS A 561 15.54 14.49 -7.81
N VAL A 562 16.63 14.41 -8.59
CA VAL A 562 16.63 14.60 -10.04
C VAL A 562 16.57 13.26 -10.80
N GLN A 563 16.65 13.28 -12.14
CA GLN A 563 16.47 12.09 -12.96
C GLN A 563 17.61 11.05 -12.82
N HIS A 564 17.27 9.76 -12.68
CA HIS A 564 18.23 8.71 -12.29
C HIS A 564 19.05 8.07 -13.43
N ARG A 565 18.63 8.18 -14.69
CA ARG A 565 19.37 7.49 -15.77
C ARG A 565 20.63 8.26 -16.17
N GLU A 566 21.76 7.58 -16.18
CA GLU A 566 23.09 8.15 -16.53
C GLU A 566 23.04 8.98 -17.83
N GLU A 567 22.42 8.43 -18.89
CA GLU A 567 22.25 9.05 -20.21
C GLU A 567 21.38 10.33 -20.24
N ASN A 568 20.73 10.69 -19.13
CA ASN A 568 19.83 11.83 -19.01
C ASN A 568 20.48 13.07 -18.37
N THR A 569 21.80 13.26 -18.47
CA THR A 569 22.49 14.50 -18.04
C THR A 569 21.78 15.79 -18.51
N PRO A 570 21.35 15.93 -19.78
CA PRO A 570 20.64 17.14 -20.21
C PRO A 570 19.30 17.37 -19.48
N THR A 571 18.61 16.29 -19.07
CA THR A 571 17.40 16.39 -18.25
C THR A 571 17.75 16.88 -16.85
N ARG A 572 18.77 16.30 -16.20
CA ARG A 572 19.20 16.71 -14.85
C ARG A 572 19.61 18.17 -14.82
N LEU A 573 20.40 18.62 -15.80
CA LEU A 573 20.79 20.04 -15.95
C LEU A 573 19.56 20.94 -16.10
N GLY A 574 18.63 20.62 -17.00
CA GLY A 574 17.40 21.41 -17.15
C GLY A 574 16.50 21.40 -15.90
N GLN A 575 16.55 20.35 -15.09
CA GLN A 575 15.85 20.29 -13.80
C GLN A 575 16.51 21.20 -12.76
N LEU A 576 17.84 21.18 -12.65
CA LEU A 576 18.60 22.04 -11.75
C LEU A 576 18.51 23.52 -12.16
N ASP A 577 18.60 23.85 -13.45
CA ASP A 577 18.40 25.21 -13.96
C ASP A 577 17.02 25.76 -13.58
N ALA A 578 15.97 24.96 -13.77
CA ALA A 578 14.61 25.36 -13.41
C ALA A 578 14.44 25.52 -11.89
N LEU A 579 15.12 24.69 -11.09
CA LEU A 579 15.14 24.82 -9.64
C LEU A 579 15.86 26.10 -9.21
N LEU A 580 17.08 26.35 -9.68
CA LEU A 580 17.87 27.55 -9.35
C LEU A 580 17.19 28.85 -9.82
N ALA A 581 16.43 28.80 -10.92
CA ALA A 581 15.63 29.94 -11.35
C ALA A 581 14.43 30.22 -10.44
N ALA A 582 13.86 29.18 -9.81
CA ALA A 582 12.73 29.30 -8.89
C ALA A 582 13.19 29.55 -7.44
N GLU A 583 14.37 29.08 -7.07
CA GLU A 583 15.02 29.16 -5.76
C GLU A 583 16.45 29.70 -5.94
N PRO A 584 16.63 31.01 -6.18
CA PRO A 584 17.95 31.61 -6.29
C PRO A 584 18.78 31.37 -5.02
N VAL A 585 20.09 31.15 -5.20
CA VAL A 585 21.03 30.96 -4.08
C VAL A 585 21.30 32.32 -3.44
N GLU A 586 20.54 32.63 -2.39
CA GLU A 586 20.61 33.86 -1.60
C GLU A 586 20.67 33.52 -0.11
N ASP A 587 21.30 34.40 0.67
CA ASP A 587 21.46 34.27 2.13
C ASP A 587 21.95 32.87 2.55
N ALA A 588 21.57 32.39 3.73
CA ALA A 588 21.88 31.03 4.17
C ALA A 588 20.98 30.00 3.45
N TYR A 589 21.48 29.47 2.34
CA TYR A 589 20.83 28.43 1.54
C TYR A 589 21.58 27.09 1.61
N VAL A 590 20.82 25.99 1.74
CA VAL A 590 21.30 24.60 1.73
C VAL A 590 20.45 23.77 0.77
N LEU A 591 21.10 23.05 -0.14
CA LEU A 591 20.48 22.06 -1.02
C LEU A 591 21.01 20.67 -0.67
N ALA A 592 20.10 19.73 -0.47
CA ALA A 592 20.43 18.36 -0.10
C ALA A 592 19.57 17.33 -0.85
N GLY A 593 20.20 16.24 -1.27
CA GLY A 593 19.50 15.10 -1.84
C GLY A 593 20.27 14.29 -2.87
N ASP A 594 19.55 13.34 -3.45
CA ASP A 594 20.03 12.45 -4.50
C ASP A 594 20.04 13.18 -5.85
N LEU A 595 21.24 13.58 -6.26
CA LEU A 595 21.48 14.26 -7.52
C LEU A 595 21.71 13.28 -8.68
N ASN A 596 21.83 11.98 -8.42
CA ASN A 596 22.19 10.97 -9.42
C ASN A 596 23.40 11.40 -10.29
N ALA A 597 24.34 12.13 -9.68
CA ALA A 597 25.51 12.71 -10.34
C ALA A 597 26.75 12.55 -9.45
N GLU A 598 27.85 12.09 -10.06
CA GLU A 598 29.13 11.86 -9.37
C GLU A 598 30.01 13.12 -9.34
N PRO A 599 31.05 13.15 -8.47
CA PRO A 599 31.99 14.26 -8.46
C PRO A 599 32.61 14.54 -9.84
N GLY A 600 32.63 15.82 -10.22
CA GLY A 600 33.18 16.29 -11.49
C GLY A 600 32.22 16.19 -12.69
N TRP A 601 30.96 15.78 -12.49
CA TRP A 601 29.94 15.83 -13.53
C TRP A 601 29.36 17.24 -13.69
N ASP A 602 28.75 17.52 -14.86
CA ASP A 602 28.24 18.84 -15.24
C ASP A 602 27.17 19.37 -14.25
N GLU A 603 26.38 18.47 -13.65
CA GLU A 603 25.37 18.82 -12.65
C GLU A 603 25.99 19.43 -11.39
N ILE A 604 27.13 18.90 -10.96
CA ILE A 604 27.85 19.41 -9.78
C ILE A 604 28.53 20.74 -10.14
N ALA A 605 29.17 20.82 -11.31
CA ALA A 605 29.76 22.07 -11.80
C ALA A 605 28.72 23.20 -11.92
N LEU A 606 27.49 22.89 -12.38
CA LEU A 606 26.40 23.87 -12.45
C LEU A 606 26.03 24.44 -11.06
N LEU A 607 25.99 23.59 -10.03
CA LEU A 607 25.68 24.03 -8.67
C LEU A 607 26.83 24.83 -8.06
N GLU A 608 28.08 24.43 -8.33
CA GLU A 608 29.28 25.18 -7.93
C GLU A 608 29.34 26.57 -8.59
N ASP A 609 29.04 26.65 -9.89
CA ASP A 609 28.95 27.92 -10.63
C ASP A 609 27.82 28.82 -10.12
N ALA A 610 26.76 28.24 -9.53
CA ALA A 610 25.70 28.95 -8.84
C ALA A 610 26.08 29.41 -7.41
N GLY A 611 27.32 29.13 -6.97
CA GLY A 611 27.85 29.56 -5.68
C GLY A 611 27.62 28.57 -4.54
N LEU A 612 27.24 27.33 -4.82
CA LEU A 612 27.11 26.28 -3.80
C LEU A 612 28.42 25.52 -3.63
N GLU A 613 28.79 25.26 -2.37
CA GLU A 613 29.99 24.50 -2.00
C GLU A 613 29.58 23.16 -1.36
N SER A 614 30.24 22.07 -1.74
CA SER A 614 29.95 20.74 -1.19
C SER A 614 30.48 20.61 0.23
N GLY A 615 29.58 20.33 1.19
CA GLY A 615 29.95 20.08 2.58
C GLY A 615 30.82 18.83 2.76
N GLN A 616 30.61 17.80 1.94
CA GLN A 616 31.44 16.59 1.92
C GLN A 616 32.90 16.91 1.58
N ASP A 617 33.13 17.85 0.66
CA ASP A 617 34.48 18.18 0.21
C ASP A 617 35.24 19.09 1.17
N VAL A 618 34.55 20.02 1.84
CA VAL A 618 35.18 21.00 2.74
C VAL A 618 35.22 20.59 4.21
N ALA A 619 34.31 19.71 4.64
CA ALA A 619 34.14 19.33 6.04
C ALA A 619 33.86 17.82 6.25
N GLY A 620 33.97 17.00 5.20
CA GLY A 620 33.77 15.55 5.27
C GLY A 620 34.91 14.75 4.63
N ASP A 621 34.57 13.55 4.13
CA ASP A 621 35.45 12.71 3.31
C ASP A 621 35.00 12.76 1.84
N PRO A 622 35.75 13.42 0.94
CA PRO A 622 35.44 13.48 -0.49
C PRO A 622 35.30 12.12 -1.18
N ALA A 623 35.96 11.08 -0.63
CA ALA A 623 35.98 9.73 -1.18
C ALA A 623 34.85 8.84 -0.63
N ALA A 624 34.06 9.33 0.34
CA ALA A 624 32.98 8.56 0.90
C ALA A 624 31.83 8.39 -0.11
N LEU A 625 31.42 7.13 -0.29
CA LEU A 625 30.40 6.70 -1.25
C LEU A 625 29.08 6.45 -0.54
N THR A 626 27.97 6.70 -1.22
CA THR A 626 26.63 6.72 -0.63
C THR A 626 25.71 5.63 -1.19
N SER A 627 25.95 5.16 -2.42
CA SER A 627 25.09 4.17 -3.10
C SER A 627 25.89 3.12 -3.89
N PRO A 628 25.44 1.86 -3.96
CA PRO A 628 24.45 1.25 -3.08
C PRO A 628 24.96 1.17 -1.62
N ALA A 629 24.07 1.14 -0.63
CA ALA A 629 24.46 1.19 0.77
C ALA A 629 25.32 -0.01 1.22
N VAL A 630 25.10 -1.16 0.58
CA VAL A 630 25.92 -2.37 0.71
C VAL A 630 26.92 -2.42 -0.44
N ALA A 631 28.21 -2.49 -0.11
CA ALA A 631 29.32 -2.36 -1.06
C ALA A 631 29.20 -1.09 -1.95
N PRO A 632 29.29 0.11 -1.35
CA PRO A 632 29.15 1.38 -2.07
C PRO A 632 30.11 1.53 -3.24
N ALA A 633 29.61 2.12 -4.32
CA ALA A 633 30.35 2.32 -5.57
C ALA A 633 30.28 3.76 -6.08
N HIS A 634 29.25 4.52 -5.71
CA HIS A 634 28.97 5.87 -6.21
C HIS A 634 28.72 6.85 -5.06
N ARG A 635 29.11 8.11 -5.28
CA ARG A 635 28.71 9.27 -4.46
C ARG A 635 27.74 10.09 -5.28
N ILE A 636 26.45 9.93 -4.99
CA ILE A 636 25.36 10.59 -5.75
C ILE A 636 24.41 11.37 -4.86
N ASP A 637 24.54 11.23 -3.54
CA ASP A 637 23.84 12.04 -2.55
C ASP A 637 24.75 13.19 -2.10
N TRP A 638 24.18 14.39 -1.98
CA TRP A 638 24.94 15.60 -1.75
C TRP A 638 24.30 16.50 -0.70
N VAL A 639 25.15 17.21 0.06
CA VAL A 639 24.76 18.39 0.85
C VAL A 639 25.63 19.56 0.42
N LEU A 640 25.01 20.58 -0.17
CA LEU A 640 25.69 21.78 -0.65
C LEU A 640 25.15 23.03 0.04
N GLY A 641 26.04 23.97 0.34
CA GLY A 641 25.71 25.21 1.04
C GLY A 641 26.18 26.44 0.28
N SER A 642 25.40 27.52 0.38
CA SER A 642 25.81 28.87 -0.06
C SER A 642 27.00 29.42 0.76
N PRO A 643 27.62 30.54 0.36
CA PRO A 643 28.73 31.15 1.10
C PRO A 643 28.36 31.62 2.52
N ALA A 644 27.07 31.81 2.82
CA ALA A 644 26.58 32.16 4.15
C ALA A 644 26.44 30.93 5.09
N VAL A 645 26.71 29.73 4.59
CA VAL A 645 26.71 28.47 5.34
C VAL A 645 28.13 27.96 5.52
N THR A 646 28.54 27.75 6.76
CA THR A 646 29.81 27.08 7.07
C THR A 646 29.55 25.66 7.56
N PHE A 647 30.01 24.65 6.83
CA PHE A 647 29.99 23.26 7.31
C PHE A 647 31.09 23.04 8.36
N ARG A 648 30.72 22.43 9.49
CA ARG A 648 31.64 22.03 10.57
C ARG A 648 32.09 20.59 10.42
N SER A 649 31.16 19.73 10.03
CA SER A 649 31.42 18.32 9.72
C SER A 649 30.35 17.79 8.78
N VAL A 650 30.73 16.89 7.88
CA VAL A 650 29.79 16.06 7.12
C VAL A 650 30.23 14.59 7.20
N GLU A 651 29.32 13.72 7.61
CA GLU A 651 29.56 12.29 7.81
C GLU A 651 28.59 11.45 6.98
N VAL A 652 29.13 10.45 6.27
CA VAL A 652 28.32 9.38 5.64
C VAL A 652 28.09 8.29 6.68
N LEU A 653 26.85 8.10 7.12
CA LEU A 653 26.52 7.11 8.14
C LEU A 653 26.48 5.69 7.54
N ASP A 654 27.06 4.70 8.24
CA ASP A 654 27.07 3.30 7.80
C ASP A 654 25.74 2.59 8.11
N VAL A 655 24.68 3.00 7.39
CA VAL A 655 23.30 2.49 7.55
C VAL A 655 22.84 1.84 6.25
N THR A 656 22.17 0.68 6.37
CA THR A 656 21.78 -0.17 5.22
C THR A 656 20.28 -0.49 5.16
N THR A 657 19.46 0.27 5.90
CA THR A 657 17.99 0.13 5.89
C THR A 657 17.36 0.73 4.63
N SER A 658 18.13 1.46 3.83
CA SER A 658 17.84 1.91 2.47
C SER A 658 18.96 1.37 1.56
N ASP A 659 18.80 1.47 0.24
CA ASP A 659 19.90 1.27 -0.71
C ASP A 659 20.82 2.50 -0.81
N HIS A 660 20.51 3.60 -0.12
CA HIS A 660 21.39 4.77 0.04
C HIS A 660 21.82 4.96 1.51
N ARG A 661 23.03 5.49 1.72
CA ARG A 661 23.56 5.88 3.04
C ARG A 661 23.17 7.32 3.38
N PRO A 662 22.76 7.62 4.63
CA PRO A 662 22.45 8.98 5.03
C PRO A 662 23.70 9.87 5.15
N LEU A 663 23.53 11.17 4.89
CA LEU A 663 24.52 12.22 5.11
C LEU A 663 24.14 13.08 6.31
N LEU A 664 24.96 13.11 7.36
CA LEU A 664 24.78 13.99 8.52
C LEU A 664 25.71 15.20 8.40
N ALA A 665 25.13 16.39 8.28
CA ALA A 665 25.85 17.66 8.21
C ALA A 665 25.60 18.51 9.46
N GLU A 666 26.67 18.98 10.09
CA GLU A 666 26.61 20.03 11.10
C GLU A 666 27.06 21.35 10.46
N LEU A 667 26.17 22.34 10.48
CA LEU A 667 26.42 23.61 9.80
C LEU A 667 26.12 24.82 10.69
N ARG A 668 26.76 25.94 10.35
CA ARG A 668 26.52 27.25 10.94
C ARG A 668 26.12 28.24 9.84
N ALA A 669 24.90 28.76 9.93
CA ALA A 669 24.42 29.85 9.09
C ALA A 669 24.86 31.22 9.65
N GLN A 670 25.04 32.18 8.74
CA GLN A 670 25.38 33.56 9.02
C GLN A 670 24.37 34.47 8.29
N ASP A 671 24.03 35.60 8.92
CA ASP A 671 23.19 36.65 8.34
C ASP A 671 23.93 37.47 7.26
#